data_AF-A0A1V4MTZ6-F1
#
_entry.id   AF-A0A1V4MTZ6-F1
#
_cell.length_a   1.000
_cell.length_b   1.000
_cell.length_c   1.000
_cell.angle_alpha   90.00
_cell.angle_beta   90.00
_cell.angle_gamma   90.00
#
_symmetry.space_group_name_H-M   'P 1'
#
loop_
_entity.id
_entity.type
_entity.pdbx_description
1 polymer ?
#
loop_
_entity_poly.entity_id
_entity_poly.type
_entity_poly.pdbx_seq_one_letter_code
_entity_poly.pdbx_strand_id
1 'polypeptide(L)'
;MDEYGRRTGYLIITDVGSTTTKAMLLRRGNGGRLEPAAESRVPTTVEKPFEDVCIGVGRAVERLEAATGEKLSRGGGMPAVPYLSTSSAGGGLQMIVFGLTSVETGRIAENTASNAGGVVLRTISIDDDLQAVEQMMIIQDLHPDMIMLAGGTDGGAIAGVVRLAEILALSNPRPKFRQDMKIPLVYCGNSEARSFVGEILEEVFEVHAVDNVRPSLEETNMEPARREVHRLFMENVMERAPGYSKLKPYVISDILPTPAGVENIMRLYSERTGENVLMIDMGGATTDVFSCITGEYNRTVAANTGMSYSISNILRRSGMERVTGHLPGTFTEDAVRDYIYNKTICPTYVPSTPGEVLTEQAVAICGIETSWREHLDASCSTVRAGFMDRMRARVRKEFEETFSTSKNSTFSLSDIDIIIGSGGVISHAARDRAFWMLAEGFRPYGVTCLAVDRDFRAPHLGILSEIDGDEALRIFQDRCMERTGWVVAPFGDFDEGDRVLSVRDLDTGGVTVLDYGGLLYLPRGGNLEFRPESDASLGNSDDRLLTELPVLVDCRNRGEKASGVTLAGAGAGAFSHGEVREFSSSMDPGHGGLETGEWEREYRLPYSGSIMVETGDRVEPGSVLGENRYSPPRLYIIDLNRIPGYDRHLSPEEIRDGLLVSEGDRIRMDQPLYEVHRKGLTGFDFTFRSTVGGMVTRIEKNGIIIVREIQDYDGKPHEVDIAGPLGIRPGHIGAYLKRKEGDFVESDQVLASDISAGRAVMVKSPTTGLIRKVDRRNGTVTVQYELKPVRMVSHVSGEVAEIFPEQGVRLRGSGPRLTGRIGFGGETSGTLAEMIEGASSPSDRGRILFTAKPVDLDTLRSASDAGVAGMIAPTIPASDWYRYLGSELGVAVTGDEGTPFTLVLTAGFGLREMDGECSGLLRGSVGKRVCISGRTQIRAGVTRPWVML
;
A
#
# COMPACT_ATOMS: atom_id res chain seq x y z
N MET A 1 7.12 42.71 22.22
CA MET A 1 6.14 41.85 21.55
C MET A 1 6.10 42.23 20.08
N ASP A 2 5.77 41.32 19.16
CA ASP A 2 5.58 41.66 17.75
C ASP A 2 4.23 42.38 17.52
N GLU A 3 3.93 42.73 16.26
CA GLU A 3 2.68 43.39 15.86
C GLU A 3 1.41 42.56 16.15
N TYR A 4 1.56 41.26 16.45
CA TYR A 4 0.48 40.33 16.83
C TYR A 4 0.43 40.03 18.33
N GLY A 5 1.19 40.78 19.15
CA GLY A 5 1.22 40.62 20.61
C GLY A 5 1.92 39.35 21.10
N ARG A 6 2.88 38.81 20.33
CA ARG A 6 3.68 37.62 20.70
C ARG A 6 5.02 38.01 21.31
N ARG A 7 5.54 37.24 22.26
CA ARG A 7 6.85 37.49 22.89
C ARG A 7 7.98 37.05 21.95
N THR A 8 8.84 37.99 21.53
CA THR A 8 9.82 37.82 20.44
C THR A 8 11.17 37.20 20.85
N GLY A 9 11.35 36.86 22.12
CA GLY A 9 12.58 36.22 22.63
C GLY A 9 12.58 34.69 22.53
N TYR A 10 11.46 34.09 22.13
CA TYR A 10 11.25 32.65 22.03
C TYR A 10 10.62 32.31 20.69
N LEU A 11 10.89 31.11 20.18
CA LEU A 11 10.28 30.54 18.99
C LEU A 11 9.96 29.07 19.28
N ILE A 12 8.72 28.65 19.03
CA ILE A 12 8.33 27.24 19.09
C ILE A 12 8.27 26.69 17.69
N ILE A 13 8.82 25.50 17.50
CA ILE A 13 8.66 24.72 16.28
C ILE A 13 8.07 23.38 16.66
N THR A 14 6.99 22.96 16.00
CA THR A 14 6.45 21.60 16.17
C THR A 14 6.54 20.79 14.91
N ASP A 15 6.72 19.48 15.07
CA ASP A 15 6.46 18.48 14.05
C ASP A 15 5.30 17.63 14.54
N VAL A 16 4.13 17.80 13.92
CA VAL A 16 2.93 17.02 14.25
C VAL A 16 2.97 15.74 13.41
N GLY A 17 3.60 14.69 13.94
CA GLY A 17 3.73 13.38 13.28
C GLY A 17 2.51 12.48 13.46
N SER A 18 2.42 11.36 12.74
CA SER A 18 1.28 10.42 12.82
C SER A 18 1.07 9.81 14.22
N THR A 19 2.16 9.53 14.93
CA THR A 19 2.11 8.87 16.26
C THR A 19 2.47 9.83 17.39
N THR A 20 3.42 10.74 17.14
CA THR A 20 3.92 11.67 18.17
C THR A 20 4.06 13.09 17.63
N THR A 21 3.64 14.05 18.44
CA THR A 21 3.86 15.48 18.23
C THR A 21 5.10 15.88 19.00
N LYS A 22 6.09 16.44 18.30
CA LYS A 22 7.40 16.83 18.85
C LYS A 22 7.52 18.34 18.82
N ALA A 23 7.85 18.97 19.93
CA ALA A 23 8.07 20.40 20.01
C ALA A 23 9.52 20.72 20.39
N MET A 24 10.03 21.80 19.81
CA MET A 24 11.33 22.38 20.10
C MET A 24 11.12 23.86 20.44
N LEU A 25 11.68 24.30 21.57
CA LEU A 25 11.73 25.70 21.96
C LEU A 25 13.12 26.25 21.67
N LEU A 26 13.19 27.28 20.84
CA LEU A 26 14.39 28.08 20.63
C LEU A 26 14.27 29.39 21.42
N ARG A 27 15.34 29.79 22.07
CA ARG A 27 15.45 31.07 22.79
C ARG A 27 16.51 31.93 22.12
N ARG A 28 16.21 33.22 21.94
CA ARG A 28 17.19 34.19 21.45
C ARG A 28 18.15 34.58 22.58
N GLY A 29 19.42 34.24 22.44
CA GLY A 29 20.49 34.58 23.40
C GLY A 29 20.95 36.04 23.30
N ASN A 30 21.86 36.44 24.20
CA ASN A 30 22.37 37.82 24.31
C ASN A 30 23.10 38.32 23.04
N GLY A 31 23.56 37.41 22.18
CA GLY A 31 24.20 37.72 20.88
C GLY A 31 23.23 37.73 19.70
N GLY A 32 21.92 37.65 19.92
CA GLY A 32 20.91 37.61 18.87
C GLY A 32 20.70 36.24 18.20
N ARG A 33 21.55 35.26 18.53
CA ARG A 33 21.48 33.87 18.05
C ARG A 33 20.37 33.06 18.70
N LEU A 34 19.83 32.08 17.97
CA LEU A 34 18.84 31.14 18.48
C LEU A 34 19.54 29.92 19.09
N GLU A 35 19.16 29.57 20.31
CA GLU A 35 19.68 28.40 21.02
C GLU A 35 18.54 27.47 21.45
N PRO A 36 18.70 26.14 21.32
CA PRO A 36 17.76 25.19 21.90
C PRO A 36 17.63 25.40 23.42
N ALA A 37 16.40 25.57 23.89
CA ALA A 37 16.10 25.86 25.29
C ALA A 37 15.36 24.70 25.99
N ALA A 38 14.41 24.07 25.29
CA ALA A 38 13.68 22.91 25.81
C ALA A 38 13.03 22.13 24.67
N GLU A 39 12.66 20.89 24.97
CA GLU A 39 12.05 19.97 24.03
C GLU A 39 10.94 19.18 24.70
N SER A 40 9.94 18.78 23.93
CA SER A 40 8.89 17.91 24.42
C SER A 40 8.37 16.99 23.31
N ARG A 41 7.85 15.83 23.74
CA ARG A 41 7.15 14.89 22.88
C ARG A 41 5.87 14.43 23.57
N VAL A 42 4.78 14.33 22.83
CA VAL A 42 3.49 13.82 23.31
C VAL A 42 2.84 12.94 22.25
N PRO A 43 1.91 12.04 22.60
CA PRO A 43 1.08 11.34 21.62
C PRO A 43 0.31 12.33 20.73
N THR A 44 0.29 12.09 19.42
CA THR A 44 -0.53 12.88 18.49
C THR A 44 -2.01 12.54 18.70
N THR A 45 -2.88 13.53 18.50
CA THR A 45 -4.33 13.44 18.76
C THR A 45 -5.18 13.54 17.49
N VAL A 46 -4.65 13.10 16.35
CA VAL A 46 -5.32 13.20 15.04
C VAL A 46 -6.39 12.13 14.79
N GLU A 47 -6.31 11.02 15.52
CA GLU A 47 -7.28 9.91 15.45
C GLU A 47 -8.29 9.98 16.61
N LYS A 48 -9.31 9.12 16.54
CA LYS A 48 -10.28 8.91 17.63
C LYS A 48 -9.57 8.51 18.93
N PRO A 49 -10.06 8.95 20.10
CA PRO A 49 -11.32 9.66 20.32
C PRO A 49 -11.23 11.18 20.13
N PHE A 50 -10.05 11.73 19.83
CA PHE A 50 -9.83 13.17 19.85
C PHE A 50 -10.14 13.85 18.51
N GLU A 51 -9.64 13.29 17.41
CA GLU A 51 -9.76 13.87 16.06
C GLU A 51 -9.47 15.38 16.04
N ASP A 52 -8.40 15.82 16.72
CA ASP A 52 -7.97 17.22 16.77
C ASP A 52 -6.48 17.33 17.15
N VAL A 53 -5.62 17.68 16.19
CA VAL A 53 -4.16 17.85 16.43
C VAL A 53 -3.82 18.99 17.39
N CYS A 54 -4.69 19.98 17.58
CA CYS A 54 -4.42 21.11 18.48
C CYS A 54 -4.27 20.65 19.93
N ILE A 55 -4.93 19.56 20.33
CA ILE A 55 -4.80 19.00 21.68
C ILE A 55 -3.37 18.50 21.92
N GLY A 56 -2.80 17.76 20.96
CA GLY A 56 -1.41 17.30 20.99
C GLY A 56 -0.42 18.47 21.02
N VAL A 57 -0.61 19.45 20.14
CA VAL A 57 0.22 20.67 20.14
C VAL A 57 0.15 21.39 21.49
N GLY A 58 -1.05 21.59 22.04
CA GLY A 58 -1.25 22.24 23.34
C GLY A 58 -0.52 21.53 24.47
N ARG A 59 -0.66 20.20 24.57
CA ARG A 59 0.06 19.37 25.56
C ARG A 59 1.58 19.47 25.40
N ALA A 60 2.08 19.55 24.16
CA ALA A 60 3.51 19.69 23.91
C ALA A 60 4.03 21.05 24.40
N VAL A 61 3.29 22.13 24.15
CA VAL A 61 3.62 23.48 24.62
C VAL A 61 3.56 23.57 26.14
N GLU A 62 2.53 23.00 26.78
CA GLU A 62 2.43 22.94 28.25
C GLU A 62 3.63 22.22 28.89
N ARG A 63 4.12 21.15 28.25
CA ARG A 63 5.36 20.47 28.70
C ARG A 63 6.59 21.37 28.57
N LEU A 64 6.69 22.19 27.51
CA LEU A 64 7.77 23.16 27.36
C LEU A 64 7.68 24.27 28.43
N GLU A 65 6.47 24.75 28.75
CA GLU A 65 6.25 25.72 29.83
C GLU A 65 6.68 25.14 31.18
N ALA A 66 6.26 23.91 31.48
CA ALA A 66 6.63 23.23 32.71
C ALA A 66 8.15 23.00 32.83
N ALA A 67 8.82 22.66 31.72
CA ALA A 67 10.26 22.42 31.70
C ALA A 67 11.09 23.70 31.86
N THR A 68 10.59 24.84 31.39
CA THR A 68 11.35 26.12 31.37
C THR A 68 10.92 27.11 32.45
N GLY A 69 9.71 26.96 33.01
CA GLY A 69 9.08 27.95 33.87
C GLY A 69 8.61 29.21 33.14
N GLU A 70 8.70 29.25 31.81
CA GLU A 70 8.28 30.39 30.98
C GLU A 70 6.82 30.25 30.58
N LYS A 71 6.12 31.39 30.46
CA LYS A 71 4.77 31.43 29.89
C LYS A 71 4.86 31.48 28.36
N LEU A 72 4.61 30.34 27.73
CA LEU A 72 4.70 30.09 26.28
C LEU A 72 3.33 29.86 25.63
N SER A 73 2.26 29.65 26.41
CA SER A 73 0.91 29.38 25.91
C SER A 73 -0.09 30.52 26.16
N ARG A 74 -1.12 30.57 25.31
CA ARG A 74 -2.41 31.25 25.56
C ARG A 74 -3.35 30.22 26.22
N GLY A 75 -4.40 30.68 26.90
CA GLY A 75 -5.36 29.77 27.55
C GLY A 75 -5.84 28.66 26.60
N GLY A 76 -5.80 27.40 27.05
CA GLY A 76 -6.04 26.21 26.22
C GLY A 76 -4.79 25.55 25.61
N GLY A 77 -3.58 26.00 25.98
CA GLY A 77 -2.31 25.34 25.63
C GLY A 77 -1.68 25.79 24.31
N MET A 78 -2.36 26.61 23.50
CA MET A 78 -1.86 27.04 22.19
C MET A 78 -0.70 28.06 22.28
N PRO A 79 0.27 28.08 21.35
CA PRO A 79 1.43 28.98 21.42
C PRO A 79 1.09 30.48 21.53
N ALA A 80 1.75 31.19 22.46
CA ALA A 80 1.72 32.65 22.65
C ALA A 80 2.97 33.37 22.10
N VAL A 81 3.91 32.61 21.55
CA VAL A 81 5.18 33.06 20.95
C VAL A 81 5.15 32.80 19.44
N PRO A 82 6.07 33.38 18.64
CA PRO A 82 6.25 32.94 17.25
C PRO A 82 6.28 31.41 17.15
N TYR A 83 5.56 30.87 16.18
CA TYR A 83 5.26 29.46 16.09
C TYR A 83 5.34 28.96 14.65
N LEU A 84 6.14 27.92 14.43
CA LEU A 84 6.27 27.21 13.16
C LEU A 84 5.79 25.77 13.34
N SER A 85 5.26 25.17 12.29
CA SER A 85 4.93 23.75 12.33
C SER A 85 5.20 23.04 11.02
N THR A 86 5.81 21.87 11.11
CA THR A 86 5.71 20.82 10.09
C THR A 86 4.66 19.81 10.48
N SER A 87 4.18 19.03 9.51
CA SER A 87 3.25 17.96 9.81
C SER A 87 3.16 16.81 8.81
N SER A 88 2.87 15.62 9.36
CA SER A 88 2.52 14.38 8.66
C SER A 88 1.26 13.71 9.26
N ALA A 89 0.54 14.39 10.16
CA ALA A 89 -0.55 13.81 10.95
C ALA A 89 -1.86 13.54 10.17
N GLY A 90 -2.00 13.94 8.91
CA GLY A 90 -3.13 13.51 8.05
C GLY A 90 -3.14 12.01 7.73
N GLY A 91 -2.06 11.29 8.04
CA GLY A 91 -1.82 9.90 7.64
C GLY A 91 -1.24 9.84 6.23
N GLY A 92 -0.33 8.88 5.98
CA GLY A 92 0.14 8.62 4.61
C GLY A 92 -1.04 8.33 3.69
N LEU A 93 -1.08 9.03 2.56
CA LEU A 93 -2.14 9.01 1.55
C LEU A 93 -2.61 7.59 1.24
N GLN A 94 -3.83 7.18 1.57
CA GLN A 94 -4.28 5.82 1.27
C GLN A 94 -4.86 5.73 -0.14
N MET A 95 -4.34 4.79 -0.93
CA MET A 95 -4.71 4.67 -2.33
C MET A 95 -5.22 3.27 -2.67
N ILE A 96 -6.27 3.20 -3.49
CA ILE A 96 -6.54 2.00 -4.28
C ILE A 96 -5.98 2.25 -5.68
N VAL A 97 -5.29 1.24 -6.22
CA VAL A 97 -4.71 1.32 -7.55
C VAL A 97 -5.45 0.35 -8.48
N PHE A 98 -5.82 0.83 -9.66
CA PHE A 98 -6.36 0.03 -10.75
C PHE A 98 -5.31 -0.09 -11.85
N GLY A 99 -5.08 -1.29 -12.34
CA GLY A 99 -4.25 -1.57 -13.51
C GLY A 99 -4.96 -2.54 -14.44
N LEU A 100 -4.78 -2.39 -15.75
CA LEU A 100 -5.39 -3.32 -16.72
C LEU A 100 -4.98 -4.78 -16.45
N THR A 101 -3.71 -5.02 -16.14
CA THR A 101 -3.14 -6.34 -15.82
C THR A 101 -2.35 -6.27 -14.52
N SER A 102 -2.39 -7.36 -13.74
CA SER A 102 -1.73 -7.45 -12.43
C SER A 102 -0.22 -7.26 -12.50
N VAL A 103 0.43 -7.82 -13.52
CA VAL A 103 1.92 -7.89 -13.62
C VAL A 103 2.56 -6.72 -14.36
N GLU A 104 1.83 -5.99 -15.21
CA GLU A 104 2.40 -4.89 -16.00
C GLU A 104 1.92 -3.53 -15.49
N THR A 105 0.71 -3.14 -15.90
CA THR A 105 0.18 -1.79 -15.63
C THR A 105 -0.21 -1.63 -14.17
N GLY A 106 -0.71 -2.68 -13.52
CA GLY A 106 -0.99 -2.71 -12.08
C GLY A 106 0.29 -2.51 -11.25
N ARG A 107 1.37 -3.22 -11.59
CA ARG A 107 2.66 -3.08 -10.91
C ARG A 107 3.28 -1.68 -11.09
N ILE A 108 3.26 -1.15 -12.31
CA ILE A 108 3.78 0.20 -12.58
C ILE A 108 2.99 1.26 -11.81
N ALA A 109 1.65 1.15 -11.80
CA ALA A 109 0.79 2.07 -11.08
C ALA A 109 0.96 1.96 -9.55
N GLU A 110 1.09 0.74 -9.01
CA GLU A 110 1.38 0.48 -7.59
C GLU A 110 2.71 1.13 -7.17
N ASN A 111 3.75 0.94 -7.97
CA ASN A 111 5.06 1.55 -7.75
C ASN A 111 4.99 3.08 -7.85
N THR A 112 4.27 3.61 -8.84
CA THR A 112 4.09 5.06 -9.03
C THR A 112 3.37 5.70 -7.84
N ALA A 113 2.26 5.10 -7.40
CA ALA A 113 1.52 5.53 -6.22
C ALA A 113 2.37 5.47 -4.94
N SER A 114 3.13 4.37 -4.76
CA SER A 114 4.03 4.19 -3.62
C SER A 114 5.12 5.25 -3.59
N ASN A 115 5.79 5.49 -4.72
CA ASN A 115 6.85 6.48 -4.84
C ASN A 115 6.35 7.93 -4.71
N ALA A 116 5.07 8.19 -4.95
CA ALA A 116 4.46 9.49 -4.66
C ALA A 116 4.20 9.73 -3.16
N GLY A 117 4.44 8.73 -2.30
CA GLY A 117 4.13 8.75 -0.88
C GLY A 117 2.76 8.16 -0.53
N GLY A 118 2.12 7.49 -1.49
CA GLY A 118 0.87 6.77 -1.32
C GLY A 118 1.05 5.41 -0.66
N VAL A 119 0.15 5.05 0.24
CA VAL A 119 0.03 3.73 0.86
C VAL A 119 -1.03 2.98 0.08
N VAL A 120 -0.58 2.06 -0.77
CA VAL A 120 -1.48 1.25 -1.58
C VAL A 120 -2.17 0.21 -0.67
N LEU A 121 -3.50 0.33 -0.55
CA LEU A 121 -4.36 -0.57 0.21
C LEU A 121 -4.60 -1.88 -0.54
N ARG A 122 -4.88 -1.76 -1.84
CA ARG A 122 -5.15 -2.87 -2.76
C ARG A 122 -4.88 -2.42 -4.19
N THR A 123 -4.36 -3.34 -4.99
CA THR A 123 -4.29 -3.23 -6.45
C THR A 123 -5.38 -4.11 -7.05
N ILE A 124 -6.16 -3.56 -7.99
CA ILE A 124 -7.28 -4.23 -8.66
C ILE A 124 -6.96 -4.29 -10.16
N SER A 125 -7.13 -5.47 -10.75
CA SER A 125 -6.90 -5.67 -12.18
C SER A 125 -7.97 -6.55 -12.83
N ILE A 126 -7.99 -6.58 -14.17
CA ILE A 126 -9.01 -7.34 -14.92
C ILE A 126 -8.79 -8.86 -14.86
N ASP A 127 -7.55 -9.26 -14.59
CA ASP A 127 -7.08 -10.64 -14.45
C ASP A 127 -7.01 -11.11 -13.00
N ASP A 128 -7.63 -10.37 -12.06
CA ASP A 128 -7.76 -10.81 -10.66
C ASP A 128 -8.64 -12.07 -10.59
N ASP A 129 -8.32 -12.97 -9.65
CA ASP A 129 -9.09 -14.20 -9.43
C ASP A 129 -10.49 -13.90 -8.84
N LEU A 130 -10.65 -12.72 -8.26
CA LEU A 130 -11.90 -12.22 -7.68
C LEU A 130 -12.91 -11.81 -8.76
N GLN A 131 -14.17 -12.17 -8.54
CA GLN A 131 -15.25 -11.69 -9.39
C GLN A 131 -15.49 -10.20 -9.18
N ALA A 132 -16.02 -9.52 -10.21
CA ALA A 132 -16.30 -8.08 -10.16
C ALA A 132 -17.14 -7.65 -8.93
N VAL A 133 -18.06 -8.51 -8.47
CA VAL A 133 -18.86 -8.23 -7.27
C VAL A 133 -18.02 -8.27 -5.99
N GLU A 134 -17.11 -9.23 -5.86
CA GLU A 134 -16.20 -9.34 -4.72
C GLU A 134 -15.24 -8.14 -4.70
N GLN A 135 -14.73 -7.73 -5.87
CA GLN A 135 -13.93 -6.52 -6.01
C GLN A 135 -14.69 -5.27 -5.53
N MET A 136 -15.96 -5.10 -5.92
CA MET A 136 -16.81 -3.98 -5.48
C MET A 136 -16.97 -3.94 -3.96
N MET A 137 -17.21 -5.08 -3.31
CA MET A 137 -17.33 -5.17 -1.85
C MET A 137 -16.03 -4.75 -1.16
N ILE A 138 -14.89 -5.23 -1.66
CA ILE A 138 -13.57 -4.84 -1.13
C ILE A 138 -13.36 -3.31 -1.27
N ILE A 139 -13.64 -2.74 -2.45
CA ILE A 139 -13.50 -1.29 -2.70
C ILE A 139 -14.35 -0.48 -1.71
N GLN A 140 -15.59 -0.93 -1.43
CA GLN A 140 -16.51 -0.27 -0.51
C GLN A 140 -16.02 -0.24 0.94
N ASP A 141 -15.22 -1.24 1.34
CA ASP A 141 -14.78 -1.42 2.72
C ASP A 141 -13.41 -0.76 2.99
N LEU A 142 -12.59 -0.54 1.97
CA LEU A 142 -11.23 0.00 2.11
C LEU A 142 -11.16 1.51 2.39
N HIS A 143 -12.20 2.28 2.05
CA HIS A 143 -12.31 3.74 2.27
C HIS A 143 -11.07 4.56 1.84
N PRO A 144 -10.72 4.60 0.53
CA PRO A 144 -9.51 5.28 0.06
C PRO A 144 -9.56 6.81 0.18
N ASP A 145 -8.40 7.44 0.37
CA ASP A 145 -8.23 8.90 0.29
C ASP A 145 -8.08 9.37 -1.17
N MET A 146 -7.56 8.51 -2.05
CA MET A 146 -7.35 8.76 -3.47
C MET A 146 -7.40 7.45 -4.27
N ILE A 147 -7.72 7.52 -5.54
CA ILE A 147 -7.69 6.38 -6.46
C ILE A 147 -6.74 6.68 -7.62
N MET A 148 -5.95 5.71 -8.04
CA MET A 148 -5.18 5.79 -9.28
C MET A 148 -5.72 4.76 -10.26
N LEU A 149 -6.01 5.16 -11.49
CA LEU A 149 -6.44 4.26 -12.56
C LEU A 149 -5.50 4.34 -13.75
N ALA A 150 -4.76 3.27 -13.96
CA ALA A 150 -3.83 3.07 -15.07
C ALA A 150 -4.28 1.90 -15.95
N GLY A 151 -3.78 1.84 -17.19
CA GLY A 151 -4.03 0.72 -18.08
C GLY A 151 -3.97 1.06 -19.56
N GLY A 152 -3.59 0.06 -20.36
CA GLY A 152 -3.41 0.16 -21.81
C GLY A 152 -2.18 0.97 -22.23
N THR A 153 -1.63 0.65 -23.40
CA THR A 153 -0.69 1.54 -24.10
C THR A 153 -1.48 2.59 -24.87
N ASP A 154 -0.84 3.69 -25.24
CA ASP A 154 -1.47 4.64 -26.15
C ASP A 154 -1.77 3.95 -27.49
N GLY A 155 -3.00 4.09 -27.98
CA GLY A 155 -3.50 3.38 -29.18
C GLY A 155 -4.05 1.97 -28.94
N GLY A 156 -4.09 1.46 -27.70
CA GLY A 156 -4.52 0.08 -27.41
C GLY A 156 -5.34 -0.13 -26.14
N ALA A 157 -6.12 -1.21 -26.10
CA ALA A 157 -6.81 -1.73 -24.90
C ALA A 157 -7.83 -0.79 -24.20
N ILE A 158 -8.52 0.09 -24.93
CA ILE A 158 -9.56 1.00 -24.41
C ILE A 158 -10.66 0.23 -23.63
N ALA A 159 -11.18 -0.86 -24.20
CA ALA A 159 -12.31 -1.59 -23.61
C ALA A 159 -12.01 -2.13 -22.20
N GLY A 160 -10.79 -2.60 -21.95
CA GLY A 160 -10.40 -3.10 -20.63
C GLY A 160 -10.27 -1.98 -19.59
N VAL A 161 -9.75 -0.81 -19.99
CA VAL A 161 -9.65 0.38 -19.12
C VAL A 161 -11.03 0.89 -18.73
N VAL A 162 -11.93 0.98 -19.71
CA VAL A 162 -13.32 1.37 -19.47
C VAL A 162 -13.99 0.39 -18.50
N ARG A 163 -13.78 -0.92 -18.70
CA ARG A 163 -14.34 -1.92 -17.79
C ARG A 163 -13.91 -1.73 -16.33
N LEU A 164 -12.67 -1.32 -16.08
CA LEU A 164 -12.21 -1.00 -14.72
C LEU A 164 -12.90 0.26 -14.17
N ALA A 165 -13.05 1.29 -15.00
CA ALA A 165 -13.80 2.49 -14.63
C ALA A 165 -15.26 2.18 -14.28
N GLU A 166 -15.91 1.25 -14.98
CA GLU A 166 -17.27 0.79 -14.67
C GLU A 166 -17.36 0.15 -13.29
N ILE A 167 -16.44 -0.79 -13.00
CA ILE A 167 -16.40 -1.48 -11.71
C ILE A 167 -16.27 -0.46 -10.58
N LEU A 168 -15.37 0.50 -10.76
CA LEU A 168 -15.14 1.56 -9.78
C LEU A 168 -16.36 2.47 -9.59
N ALA A 169 -16.99 2.93 -10.68
CA ALA A 169 -18.18 3.77 -10.61
C ALA A 169 -19.34 3.09 -9.86
N LEU A 170 -19.55 1.80 -10.14
CA LEU A 170 -20.60 1.00 -9.50
C LEU A 170 -20.32 0.70 -8.03
N SER A 171 -19.04 0.59 -7.66
CA SER A 171 -18.63 0.29 -6.28
C SER A 171 -19.02 1.41 -5.30
N ASN A 172 -19.07 2.67 -5.74
CA ASN A 172 -19.37 3.85 -4.90
C ASN A 172 -18.57 3.88 -3.56
N PRO A 173 -17.21 3.90 -3.61
CA PRO A 173 -16.38 4.00 -2.42
C PRO A 173 -16.62 5.32 -1.67
N ARG A 174 -16.44 5.31 -0.35
CA ARG A 174 -16.56 6.50 0.50
C ARG A 174 -15.18 6.95 1.01
N PRO A 175 -14.91 8.26 1.11
CA PRO A 175 -13.65 8.74 1.67
C PRO A 175 -13.55 8.44 3.16
N LYS A 176 -12.32 8.33 3.65
CA LYS A 176 -12.00 8.11 5.07
C LYS A 176 -12.51 9.24 5.99
N PHE A 177 -12.38 10.49 5.56
CA PHE A 177 -12.81 11.67 6.30
C PHE A 177 -13.80 12.48 5.46
N ARG A 178 -14.81 13.08 6.10
CA ARG A 178 -15.84 13.94 5.48
C ARG A 178 -16.55 13.28 4.28
N GLN A 179 -17.66 12.60 4.59
CA GLN A 179 -18.44 11.80 3.62
C GLN A 179 -19.11 12.61 2.50
N ASP A 180 -19.09 13.94 2.57
CA ASP A 180 -19.72 14.87 1.64
C ASP A 180 -18.82 15.30 0.47
N MET A 181 -17.57 14.81 0.39
CA MET A 181 -16.60 15.20 -0.66
C MET A 181 -16.33 14.07 -1.66
N LYS A 182 -16.06 14.43 -2.93
CA LYS A 182 -15.58 13.51 -3.95
C LYS A 182 -14.15 13.04 -3.67
N ILE A 183 -13.88 11.77 -3.95
CA ILE A 183 -12.53 11.20 -3.84
C ILE A 183 -11.72 11.64 -5.08
N PRO A 184 -10.50 12.19 -4.92
CA PRO A 184 -9.61 12.46 -6.04
C PRO A 184 -9.20 11.17 -6.78
N LEU A 185 -9.25 11.21 -8.11
CA LEU A 185 -8.88 10.10 -8.98
C LEU A 185 -7.84 10.54 -10.00
N VAL A 186 -6.65 9.95 -9.96
CA VAL A 186 -5.60 10.18 -10.97
C VAL A 186 -5.74 9.16 -12.09
N TYR A 187 -6.10 9.61 -13.29
CA TYR A 187 -6.12 8.78 -14.48
C TYR A 187 -4.81 8.91 -15.25
N CYS A 188 -4.08 7.81 -15.40
CA CYS A 188 -2.77 7.77 -16.03
C CYS A 188 -2.61 6.59 -17.00
N GLY A 189 -3.71 6.20 -17.67
CA GLY A 189 -3.74 5.17 -18.72
C GLY A 189 -3.81 5.74 -20.14
N ASN A 190 -4.20 4.90 -21.09
CA ASN A 190 -4.32 5.23 -22.51
C ASN A 190 -5.01 6.59 -22.77
N SER A 191 -4.30 7.49 -23.42
CA SER A 191 -4.78 8.84 -23.79
C SER A 191 -6.12 8.86 -24.54
N GLU A 192 -6.40 7.85 -25.37
CA GLU A 192 -7.66 7.71 -26.13
C GLU A 192 -8.85 7.29 -25.24
N ALA A 193 -8.59 6.67 -24.07
CA ALA A 193 -9.62 6.26 -23.13
C ALA A 193 -10.03 7.38 -22.15
N ARG A 194 -9.30 8.51 -22.12
CA ARG A 194 -9.51 9.63 -21.18
C ARG A 194 -10.94 10.16 -21.18
N SER A 195 -11.53 10.40 -22.34
CA SER A 195 -12.90 10.95 -22.44
C SER A 195 -13.91 10.01 -21.81
N PHE A 196 -13.82 8.71 -22.10
CA PHE A 196 -14.72 7.70 -21.55
C PHE A 196 -14.59 7.57 -20.04
N VAL A 197 -13.36 7.61 -19.53
CA VAL A 197 -13.10 7.55 -18.09
C VAL A 197 -13.67 8.80 -17.40
N GLY A 198 -13.48 9.98 -17.98
CA GLY A 198 -14.09 11.22 -17.49
C GLY A 198 -15.61 11.12 -17.42
N GLU A 199 -16.25 10.67 -18.51
CA GLU A 199 -17.71 10.51 -18.56
C GLU A 199 -18.27 9.53 -17.51
N ILE A 200 -17.56 8.44 -17.24
CA ILE A 200 -18.00 7.41 -16.27
C ILE A 200 -17.76 7.88 -14.82
N LEU A 201 -16.66 8.59 -14.56
CA LEU A 201 -16.16 8.81 -13.21
C LEU A 201 -16.34 10.24 -12.69
N GLU A 202 -16.42 11.28 -13.52
CA GLU A 202 -16.49 12.69 -13.07
C GLU A 202 -17.74 13.02 -12.24
N GLU A 203 -18.84 12.28 -12.40
CA GLU A 203 -20.03 12.45 -11.56
C GLU A 203 -19.77 12.05 -10.10
N VAL A 204 -18.93 11.03 -9.88
CA VAL A 204 -18.67 10.41 -8.56
C VAL A 204 -17.33 10.86 -7.97
N PHE A 205 -16.34 11.14 -8.82
CA PHE A 205 -14.94 11.41 -8.46
C PHE A 205 -14.46 12.78 -8.96
N GLU A 206 -13.40 13.28 -8.35
CA GLU A 206 -12.65 14.43 -8.85
C GLU A 206 -11.52 13.91 -9.75
N VAL A 207 -11.73 13.90 -11.07
CA VAL A 207 -10.83 13.21 -12.03
C VAL A 207 -9.70 14.14 -12.49
N HIS A 208 -8.47 13.66 -12.36
CA HIS A 208 -7.23 14.31 -12.78
C HIS A 208 -6.52 13.44 -13.83
N ALA A 209 -6.61 13.80 -15.10
CA ALA A 209 -5.96 13.07 -16.18
C ALA A 209 -4.52 13.55 -16.41
N VAL A 210 -3.57 12.62 -16.44
CA VAL A 210 -2.14 12.86 -16.71
C VAL A 210 -1.63 11.91 -17.80
N ASP A 211 -0.38 12.12 -18.23
CA ASP A 211 0.26 11.26 -19.23
C ASP A 211 0.33 9.80 -18.79
N ASN A 212 0.25 8.91 -19.79
CA ASN A 212 0.17 7.47 -19.57
C ASN A 212 1.46 6.98 -18.89
N VAL A 213 1.33 6.22 -17.79
CA VAL A 213 2.50 5.63 -17.11
C VAL A 213 3.22 4.59 -17.95
N ARG A 214 2.55 4.06 -18.99
CA ARG A 214 3.11 3.14 -19.97
C ARG A 214 2.63 3.49 -21.39
N PRO A 215 3.23 4.50 -22.04
CA PRO A 215 2.81 4.93 -23.38
C PRO A 215 2.92 3.82 -24.43
N SER A 216 3.96 2.98 -24.34
CA SER A 216 4.22 1.87 -25.27
C SER A 216 4.61 0.59 -24.53
N LEU A 217 4.81 -0.52 -25.26
CA LEU A 217 5.24 -1.78 -24.63
C LEU A 217 6.67 -1.70 -24.05
N GLU A 218 7.52 -0.79 -24.54
CA GLU A 218 8.92 -0.68 -24.16
C GLU A 218 9.20 0.50 -23.22
N GLU A 219 8.33 1.51 -23.18
CA GLU A 219 8.56 2.77 -22.46
C GLU A 219 7.64 2.93 -21.23
N THR A 220 8.18 3.53 -20.17
CA THR A 220 7.43 3.94 -18.97
C THR A 220 7.59 5.44 -18.70
N ASN A 221 6.57 6.09 -18.14
CA ASN A 221 6.53 7.52 -17.87
C ASN A 221 5.81 7.83 -16.54
N MET A 222 6.47 7.55 -15.42
CA MET A 222 5.87 7.61 -14.08
C MET A 222 5.80 9.03 -13.48
N GLU A 223 6.65 9.95 -13.93
CA GLU A 223 6.80 11.30 -13.34
C GLU A 223 5.51 12.14 -13.31
N PRO A 224 4.73 12.23 -14.40
CA PRO A 224 3.52 13.06 -14.42
C PRO A 224 2.50 12.62 -13.38
N ALA A 225 2.26 11.30 -13.28
CA ALA A 225 1.37 10.72 -12.29
C ALA A 225 1.91 10.87 -10.87
N ARG A 226 3.22 10.68 -10.65
CA ARG A 226 3.85 10.85 -9.33
C ARG A 226 3.68 12.28 -8.81
N ARG A 227 3.94 13.28 -9.65
CA ARG A 227 3.77 14.71 -9.28
C ARG A 227 2.33 15.05 -8.96
N GLU A 228 1.38 14.53 -9.73
CA GLU A 228 -0.04 14.82 -9.52
C GLU A 228 -0.57 14.20 -8.23
N VAL A 229 -0.21 12.96 -7.94
CA VAL A 229 -0.52 12.32 -6.64
C VAL A 229 0.04 13.13 -5.49
N HIS A 230 1.30 13.60 -5.60
CA HIS A 230 1.93 14.43 -4.58
C HIS A 230 1.21 15.77 -4.40
N ARG A 231 0.86 16.46 -5.50
CA ARG A 231 0.12 17.73 -5.48
C ARG A 231 -1.26 17.55 -4.82
N LEU A 232 -2.00 16.52 -5.20
CA LEU A 232 -3.32 16.24 -4.64
C LEU A 232 -3.22 15.82 -3.17
N PHE A 233 -2.19 15.10 -2.75
CA PHE A 233 -1.95 14.83 -1.33
C PHE A 233 -1.82 16.13 -0.53
N MET A 234 -1.04 17.07 -1.06
CA MET A 234 -0.79 18.37 -0.45
C MET A 234 -2.06 19.22 -0.34
N GLU A 235 -2.80 19.37 -1.43
CA GLU A 235 -4.00 20.19 -1.48
C GLU A 235 -5.19 19.56 -0.74
N ASN A 236 -5.36 18.25 -0.88
CA ASN A 236 -6.57 17.57 -0.45
C ASN A 236 -6.44 16.79 0.86
N VAL A 237 -5.28 16.23 1.23
CA VAL A 237 -5.21 15.38 2.43
C VAL A 237 -4.73 16.13 3.65
N MET A 238 -3.70 16.98 3.51
CA MET A 238 -3.19 17.76 4.64
C MET A 238 -4.19 18.81 5.14
N GLU A 239 -4.89 19.50 4.26
CA GLU A 239 -5.91 20.49 4.66
C GLU A 239 -7.15 19.86 5.30
N ARG A 240 -7.43 18.58 5.00
CA ARG A 240 -8.59 17.85 5.53
C ARG A 240 -8.33 17.21 6.89
N ALA A 241 -7.08 17.17 7.35
CA ALA A 241 -6.70 16.53 8.61
C ALA A 241 -7.36 17.21 9.84
N PRO A 242 -7.88 16.42 10.81
CA PRO A 242 -8.62 16.99 11.93
C PRO A 242 -7.81 17.96 12.80
N GLY A 243 -8.34 19.18 12.99
CA GLY A 243 -7.71 20.25 13.80
C GLY A 243 -6.81 21.24 13.05
N TYR A 244 -6.42 20.96 11.79
CA TYR A 244 -5.47 21.82 11.06
C TYR A 244 -6.00 23.23 10.78
N SER A 245 -7.27 23.35 10.40
CA SER A 245 -7.92 24.65 10.18
C SER A 245 -7.90 25.54 11.43
N LYS A 246 -7.90 24.93 12.63
CA LYS A 246 -7.77 25.62 13.91
C LYS A 246 -6.32 25.97 14.25
N LEU A 247 -5.35 25.22 13.73
CA LEU A 247 -3.91 25.43 13.95
C LEU A 247 -3.34 26.56 13.07
N LYS A 248 -3.82 26.67 11.82
CA LYS A 248 -3.34 27.64 10.80
C LYS A 248 -3.26 29.10 11.28
N PRO A 249 -4.20 29.64 12.08
CA PRO A 249 -4.10 31.01 12.59
C PRO A 249 -2.96 31.25 13.59
N TYR A 250 -2.36 30.20 14.17
CA TYR A 250 -1.31 30.34 15.19
C TYR A 250 0.10 30.39 14.59
N VAL A 251 0.31 29.76 13.43
CA VAL A 251 1.62 29.71 12.78
C VAL A 251 1.98 31.05 12.13
N ILE A 252 3.28 31.35 12.03
CA ILE A 252 3.81 32.56 11.38
C ILE A 252 4.08 32.37 9.88
N SER A 253 4.12 31.12 9.41
CA SER A 253 4.27 30.70 8.02
C SER A 253 3.28 29.56 7.74
N ASP A 254 3.12 29.17 6.47
CA ASP A 254 2.35 27.97 6.14
C ASP A 254 2.93 26.72 6.82
N ILE A 255 2.06 25.77 7.15
CA ILE A 255 2.45 24.49 7.73
C ILE A 255 3.08 23.65 6.61
N LEU A 256 4.37 23.33 6.74
CA LEU A 256 5.03 22.48 5.76
C LEU A 256 4.76 20.99 6.03
N PRO A 257 4.76 20.15 4.99
CA PRO A 257 4.92 18.71 5.16
C PRO A 257 6.20 18.39 5.93
N THR A 258 6.14 17.38 6.80
CA THR A 258 7.37 16.85 7.44
C THR A 258 8.48 16.56 6.42
N PRO A 259 8.23 15.88 5.27
CA PRO A 259 9.28 15.61 4.29
C PRO A 259 9.84 16.86 3.59
N ALA A 260 9.02 17.90 3.39
CA ALA A 260 9.48 19.16 2.80
C ALA A 260 10.43 19.91 3.75
N GLY A 261 10.19 19.83 5.06
CA GLY A 261 11.16 20.33 6.04
C GLY A 261 12.50 19.60 5.93
N VAL A 262 12.48 18.26 5.88
CA VAL A 262 13.71 17.45 5.73
C VAL A 262 14.44 17.79 4.44
N GLU A 263 13.71 17.95 3.32
CA GLU A 263 14.27 18.40 2.04
C GLU A 263 15.03 19.73 2.17
N ASN A 264 14.39 20.74 2.76
CA ASN A 264 14.94 22.08 2.86
C ASN A 264 16.30 22.09 3.60
N ILE A 265 16.37 21.42 4.75
CA ILE A 265 17.61 21.38 5.54
C ILE A 265 18.70 20.54 4.88
N MET A 266 18.32 19.45 4.20
CA MET A 266 19.25 18.57 3.47
C MET A 266 19.88 19.25 2.26
N ARG A 267 19.07 19.98 1.47
CA ARG A 267 19.56 20.78 0.36
C ARG A 267 20.54 21.84 0.85
N LEU A 268 20.16 22.57 1.91
CA LEU A 268 20.99 23.61 2.49
C LEU A 268 22.32 23.07 3.04
N TYR A 269 22.30 21.89 3.68
CA TYR A 269 23.51 21.23 4.15
C TYR A 269 24.44 20.84 2.99
N SER A 270 23.92 20.14 1.97
CA SER A 270 24.70 19.70 0.79
C SER A 270 25.28 20.89 0.02
N GLU A 271 24.51 21.96 -0.19
CA GLU A 271 24.99 23.19 -0.85
C GLU A 271 26.12 23.87 -0.05
N ARG A 272 26.07 23.82 1.28
CA ARG A 272 27.06 24.47 2.15
C ARG A 272 28.34 23.66 2.30
N THR A 273 28.25 22.34 2.37
CA THR A 273 29.41 21.45 2.55
C THR A 273 30.02 21.02 1.22
N GLY A 274 29.24 21.00 0.14
CA GLY A 274 29.62 20.41 -1.14
C GLY A 274 29.64 18.88 -1.13
N GLU A 275 29.13 18.25 -0.06
CA GLU A 275 29.07 16.80 0.09
C GLU A 275 27.83 16.24 -0.63
N ASN A 276 27.96 15.02 -1.17
CA ASN A 276 26.84 14.20 -1.62
C ASN A 276 26.23 13.48 -0.41
N VAL A 277 24.95 13.75 -0.15
CA VAL A 277 24.31 13.40 1.13
C VAL A 277 23.13 12.47 0.86
N LEU A 278 23.09 11.37 1.58
CA LEU A 278 21.94 10.47 1.64
C LEU A 278 21.34 10.55 3.05
N MET A 279 20.02 10.61 3.16
CA MET A 279 19.32 10.52 4.44
C MET A 279 18.17 9.54 4.35
N ILE A 280 18.01 8.72 5.38
CA ILE A 280 16.86 7.83 5.53
C ILE A 280 16.08 8.20 6.78
N ASP A 281 14.77 8.35 6.66
CA ASP A 281 13.86 8.55 7.78
C ASP A 281 12.93 7.35 7.89
N MET A 282 13.22 6.49 8.87
CA MET A 282 12.43 5.29 9.12
C MET A 282 11.32 5.55 10.13
N GLY A 283 10.11 5.75 9.59
CA GLY A 283 8.90 6.04 10.34
C GLY A 283 8.15 4.80 10.85
N GLY A 284 6.97 5.03 11.42
CA GLY A 284 6.10 3.96 11.93
C GLY A 284 5.41 3.16 10.83
N ALA A 285 5.20 3.73 9.64
CA ALA A 285 4.45 3.10 8.55
C ALA A 285 5.13 3.20 7.18
N THR A 286 5.95 4.23 6.98
CA THR A 286 6.66 4.50 5.74
C THR A 286 8.11 4.85 6.07
N THR A 287 8.98 4.65 5.09
CA THR A 287 10.38 5.05 5.16
C THR A 287 10.68 5.97 4.00
N ASP A 288 11.18 7.16 4.31
CA ASP A 288 11.55 8.16 3.32
C ASP A 288 13.06 8.08 3.05
N VAL A 289 13.46 8.12 1.79
CA VAL A 289 14.87 8.20 1.38
C VAL A 289 15.07 9.47 0.59
N PHE A 290 15.99 10.30 1.06
CA PHE A 290 16.36 11.60 0.50
C PHE A 290 17.80 11.55 0.00
N SER A 291 18.04 11.94 -1.24
CA SER A 291 19.39 12.05 -1.78
C SER A 291 19.63 13.43 -2.36
N CYS A 292 20.77 14.04 -1.99
CA CYS A 292 21.32 15.25 -2.58
C CYS A 292 22.66 14.87 -3.20
N ILE A 293 22.67 14.50 -4.48
CA ILE A 293 23.85 13.98 -5.17
C ILE A 293 24.11 14.80 -6.43
N THR A 294 25.33 15.28 -6.64
CA THR A 294 25.71 16.17 -7.75
C THR A 294 24.87 17.45 -7.84
N GLY A 295 24.34 17.92 -6.70
CA GLY A 295 23.44 19.07 -6.62
C GLY A 295 21.99 18.79 -7.07
N GLU A 296 21.65 17.52 -7.37
CA GLU A 296 20.27 17.09 -7.60
C GLU A 296 19.67 16.51 -6.33
N TYR A 297 18.42 16.88 -6.07
CA TYR A 297 17.64 16.36 -4.99
C TYR A 297 16.62 15.33 -5.51
N ASN A 298 16.56 14.18 -4.85
CA ASN A 298 15.53 13.18 -5.06
C ASN A 298 14.94 12.71 -3.74
N ARG A 299 13.66 12.35 -3.77
CA ARG A 299 12.95 11.71 -2.67
C ARG A 299 12.17 10.52 -3.17
N THR A 300 12.26 9.42 -2.45
CA THR A 300 11.37 8.27 -2.61
C THR A 300 10.76 7.89 -1.28
N VAL A 301 9.62 7.21 -1.36
CA VAL A 301 8.92 6.69 -0.19
C VAL A 301 8.74 5.20 -0.36
N ALA A 302 9.38 4.44 0.51
CA ALA A 302 9.13 3.01 0.64
C ALA A 302 7.81 2.82 1.39
N ALA A 303 6.72 2.77 0.63
CA ALA A 303 5.39 2.51 1.17
C ALA A 303 5.33 1.12 1.82
N ASN A 304 4.65 1.03 2.97
CA ASN A 304 4.56 -0.21 3.76
C ASN A 304 5.93 -0.74 4.26
N THR A 305 6.93 0.12 4.39
CA THR A 305 8.19 -0.16 5.09
C THR A 305 8.29 0.76 6.30
N GLY A 306 7.96 0.27 7.48
CA GLY A 306 7.98 1.07 8.71
C GLY A 306 7.94 0.21 9.97
N MET A 307 8.36 0.77 11.10
CA MET A 307 8.69 0.00 12.31
C MET A 307 7.51 -0.27 13.26
N SER A 308 6.31 0.22 12.94
CA SER A 308 5.10 -0.03 13.72
C SER A 308 4.05 -0.72 12.86
N TYR A 309 3.32 0.03 12.05
CA TYR A 309 2.18 -0.44 11.26
C TYR A 309 2.56 -1.42 10.14
N SER A 310 3.83 -1.45 9.74
CA SER A 310 4.29 -2.19 8.56
C SER A 310 5.51 -3.08 8.83
N ILE A 311 5.81 -3.33 10.11
CA ILE A 311 7.01 -4.10 10.50
C ILE A 311 6.92 -5.55 10.00
N SER A 312 5.74 -6.17 10.02
CA SER A 312 5.54 -7.49 9.42
C SER A 312 5.62 -7.50 7.89
N ASN A 313 5.44 -6.36 7.23
CA ASN A 313 5.66 -6.28 5.77
C ASN A 313 7.15 -6.26 5.42
N ILE A 314 8.00 -5.70 6.29
CA ILE A 314 9.46 -5.82 6.15
C ILE A 314 9.86 -7.28 6.26
N LEU A 315 9.33 -8.01 7.25
CA LEU A 315 9.54 -9.45 7.39
C LEU A 315 9.04 -10.21 6.14
N ARG A 316 7.84 -9.89 5.64
CA ARG A 316 7.29 -10.49 4.41
C ARG A 316 8.20 -10.34 3.20
N ARG A 317 8.84 -9.18 3.04
CA ARG A 317 9.72 -8.88 1.90
C ARG A 317 11.12 -9.47 2.05
N SER A 318 11.65 -9.50 3.28
CA SER A 318 13.05 -9.85 3.56
C SER A 318 13.25 -11.32 3.93
N GLY A 319 12.21 -11.97 4.45
CA GLY A 319 12.27 -13.33 4.98
C GLY A 319 12.83 -13.40 6.40
N MET A 320 12.42 -14.45 7.13
CA MET A 320 12.81 -14.65 8.53
C MET A 320 14.33 -14.88 8.68
N GLU A 321 14.93 -15.66 7.79
CA GLU A 321 16.37 -15.98 7.81
C GLU A 321 17.24 -14.72 7.78
N ARG A 322 16.86 -13.73 6.98
CA ARG A 322 17.59 -12.46 6.90
C ARG A 322 17.50 -11.68 8.22
N VAL A 323 16.32 -11.62 8.82
CA VAL A 323 16.10 -10.94 10.10
C VAL A 323 16.87 -11.63 11.24
N THR A 324 16.76 -12.96 11.36
CA THR A 324 17.43 -13.72 12.42
C THR A 324 18.94 -13.79 12.25
N GLY A 325 19.47 -13.67 11.02
CA GLY A 325 20.91 -13.58 10.75
C GLY A 325 21.60 -12.36 11.38
N HIS A 326 20.84 -11.35 11.79
CA HIS A 326 21.32 -10.17 12.54
C HIS A 326 21.17 -10.31 14.06
N LEU A 327 20.57 -11.41 14.55
CA LEU A 327 20.26 -11.62 15.95
C LEU A 327 21.16 -12.70 16.57
N PRO A 328 21.33 -12.71 17.90
CA PRO A 328 22.00 -13.81 18.59
C PRO A 328 21.28 -15.13 18.32
N GLY A 329 22.03 -16.24 18.16
CA GLY A 329 21.46 -17.56 17.86
C GLY A 329 20.52 -18.15 18.93
N THR A 330 20.38 -17.48 20.09
CA THR A 330 19.40 -17.82 21.13
C THR A 330 18.00 -17.27 20.84
N PHE A 331 17.84 -16.38 19.86
CA PHE A 331 16.54 -15.84 19.45
C PHE A 331 15.88 -16.83 18.50
N THR A 332 14.79 -17.45 18.94
CA THR A 332 14.05 -18.40 18.12
C THR A 332 13.19 -17.66 17.09
N GLU A 333 12.98 -18.27 15.92
CA GLU A 333 12.09 -17.71 14.89
C GLU A 333 10.68 -17.44 15.44
N ASP A 334 10.15 -18.34 16.27
CA ASP A 334 8.82 -18.20 16.87
C ASP A 334 8.72 -16.93 17.73
N ALA A 335 9.70 -16.71 18.61
CA ALA A 335 9.67 -15.57 19.52
C ALA A 335 9.83 -14.23 18.77
N VAL A 336 10.70 -14.21 17.75
CA VAL A 336 10.89 -13.04 16.88
C VAL A 336 9.64 -12.76 16.05
N ARG A 337 9.04 -13.79 15.44
CA ARG A 337 7.82 -13.64 14.62
C ARG A 337 6.63 -13.19 15.46
N ASP A 338 6.44 -13.80 16.64
CA ASP A 338 5.38 -13.42 17.58
C ASP A 338 5.51 -11.95 17.98
N TYR A 339 6.72 -11.47 18.25
CA TYR A 339 6.95 -10.07 18.56
C TYR A 339 6.62 -9.15 17.39
N ILE A 340 7.12 -9.45 16.18
CA ILE A 340 6.88 -8.63 14.98
C ILE A 340 5.39 -8.53 14.66
N TYR A 341 4.66 -9.66 14.72
CA TYR A 341 3.22 -9.67 14.49
C TYR A 341 2.45 -8.92 15.57
N ASN A 342 2.80 -9.11 16.85
CA ASN A 342 2.18 -8.39 17.95
C ASN A 342 2.48 -6.88 17.89
N LYS A 343 3.70 -6.48 17.50
CA LYS A 343 4.07 -5.08 17.26
C LYS A 343 3.21 -4.45 16.18
N THR A 344 2.93 -5.20 15.11
CA THR A 344 2.06 -4.76 14.02
C THR A 344 0.66 -4.44 14.52
N ILE A 345 0.04 -5.33 15.31
CA ILE A 345 -1.32 -5.13 15.83
C ILE A 345 -1.40 -4.14 16.99
N CYS A 346 -0.27 -3.84 17.64
CA CYS A 346 -0.11 -2.86 18.72
C CYS A 346 0.91 -1.76 18.33
N PRO A 347 0.62 -0.96 17.29
CA PRO A 347 1.61 -0.08 16.65
C PRO A 347 2.12 1.06 17.54
N THR A 348 1.40 1.38 18.62
CA THR A 348 1.77 2.40 19.61
C THR A 348 2.69 1.88 20.72
N TYR A 349 2.92 0.56 20.80
CA TYR A 349 3.87 -0.01 21.76
C TYR A 349 5.30 0.42 21.41
N VAL A 350 6.09 0.79 22.42
CA VAL A 350 7.50 1.13 22.29
C VAL A 350 8.29 -0.01 22.95
N PRO A 351 9.34 -0.55 22.29
CA PRO A 351 10.13 -1.64 22.85
C PRO A 351 10.71 -1.25 24.21
N SER A 352 10.59 -2.15 25.18
CA SER A 352 10.95 -1.94 26.58
C SER A 352 12.07 -2.88 27.05
N THR A 353 12.25 -4.03 26.40
CA THR A 353 13.35 -4.95 26.72
C THR A 353 14.50 -4.83 25.70
N PRO A 354 15.75 -5.17 26.08
CA PRO A 354 16.87 -5.20 25.14
C PRO A 354 16.66 -6.15 23.95
N GLY A 355 15.94 -7.27 24.16
CA GLY A 355 15.62 -8.22 23.09
C GLY A 355 14.64 -7.65 22.07
N GLU A 356 13.60 -6.97 22.53
CA GLU A 356 12.65 -6.26 21.65
C GLU A 356 13.34 -5.17 20.83
N VAL A 357 14.17 -4.34 21.48
CA VAL A 357 14.94 -3.29 20.81
C VAL A 357 15.84 -3.88 19.73
N LEU A 358 16.55 -4.97 20.04
CA LEU A 358 17.45 -5.61 19.10
C LEU A 358 16.71 -6.24 17.91
N THR A 359 15.55 -6.88 18.16
CA THR A 359 14.68 -7.37 17.09
C THR A 359 14.20 -6.24 16.18
N GLU A 360 13.77 -5.09 16.73
CA GLU A 360 13.39 -3.94 15.90
C GLU A 360 14.57 -3.41 15.08
N GLN A 361 15.78 -3.35 15.64
CA GLN A 361 16.97 -2.89 14.91
C GLN A 361 17.39 -3.85 13.78
N ALA A 362 17.27 -5.17 13.99
CA ALA A 362 17.50 -6.17 12.95
C ALA A 362 16.49 -6.05 11.79
N VAL A 363 15.22 -5.82 12.11
CA VAL A 363 14.19 -5.54 11.08
C VAL A 363 14.45 -4.20 10.39
N ALA A 364 14.93 -3.19 11.11
CA ALA A 364 15.28 -1.89 10.53
C ALA A 364 16.39 -2.00 9.47
N ILE A 365 17.41 -2.84 9.69
CA ILE A 365 18.44 -3.14 8.67
C ILE A 365 17.82 -3.64 7.37
N CYS A 366 16.91 -4.62 7.46
CA CYS A 366 16.23 -5.18 6.30
C CYS A 366 15.34 -4.13 5.60
N GLY A 367 14.69 -3.25 6.38
CA GLY A 367 13.91 -2.14 5.87
C GLY A 367 14.76 -1.08 5.17
N ILE A 368 15.94 -0.75 5.69
CA ILE A 368 16.91 0.16 5.08
C ILE A 368 17.38 -0.43 3.74
N GLU A 369 17.79 -1.69 3.72
CA GLU A 369 18.23 -2.41 2.52
C GLU A 369 17.17 -2.34 1.40
N THR A 370 15.92 -2.66 1.76
CA THR A 370 14.80 -2.63 0.81
C THR A 370 14.51 -1.22 0.32
N SER A 371 14.44 -0.23 1.23
CA SER A 371 14.10 1.16 0.88
C SER A 371 15.19 1.81 0.03
N TRP A 372 16.46 1.47 0.29
CA TRP A 372 17.58 1.96 -0.50
C TRP A 372 17.55 1.43 -1.93
N ARG A 373 17.28 0.14 -2.11
CA ARG A 373 17.13 -0.45 -3.45
C ARG A 373 15.97 0.18 -4.21
N GLU A 374 14.82 0.35 -3.56
CA GLU A 374 13.67 1.04 -4.17
C GLU A 374 14.01 2.50 -4.55
N HIS A 375 14.83 3.20 -3.76
CA HIS A 375 15.28 4.55 -4.08
C HIS A 375 16.13 4.59 -5.36
N LEU A 376 17.09 3.67 -5.49
CA LEU A 376 17.93 3.55 -6.67
C LEU A 376 17.10 3.24 -7.92
N ASP A 377 16.22 2.24 -7.84
CA ASP A 377 15.37 1.83 -8.97
C ASP A 377 14.43 2.96 -9.45
N ALA A 378 13.96 3.80 -8.53
CA ALA A 378 12.99 4.86 -8.84
C ALA A 378 13.61 6.21 -9.21
N SER A 379 14.80 6.53 -8.68
CA SER A 379 15.42 7.86 -8.86
C SER A 379 16.60 7.88 -9.81
N CYS A 380 17.17 6.70 -10.10
CA CYS A 380 18.39 6.59 -10.88
C CYS A 380 18.15 5.68 -12.08
N SER A 381 18.67 6.06 -13.25
CA SER A 381 18.72 5.16 -14.40
C SER A 381 20.14 4.71 -14.64
N THR A 382 20.35 3.40 -14.72
CA THR A 382 21.68 2.81 -14.95
C THR A 382 22.18 3.17 -16.35
N VAL A 383 23.26 3.91 -16.43
CA VAL A 383 23.94 4.15 -17.70
C VAL A 383 24.86 2.98 -17.97
N ARG A 384 24.56 2.17 -18.98
CA ARG A 384 25.58 1.27 -19.53
C ARG A 384 26.65 2.12 -20.19
N ALA A 385 27.76 2.34 -19.47
CA ALA A 385 28.92 3.02 -20.02
C ALA A 385 29.32 2.39 -21.36
N GLY A 386 29.44 3.20 -22.41
CA GLY A 386 29.85 2.75 -23.73
C GLY A 386 31.28 2.21 -23.69
N PHE A 387 31.63 1.31 -24.63
CA PHE A 387 32.98 0.75 -24.74
C PHE A 387 34.09 1.82 -24.79
N MET A 388 33.81 2.99 -25.37
CA MET A 388 34.75 4.11 -25.42
C MET A 388 34.86 4.90 -24.09
N ASP A 389 33.80 4.94 -23.27
CA ASP A 389 33.84 5.58 -21.94
C ASP A 389 34.58 4.71 -20.93
N ARG A 390 34.42 3.38 -21.00
CA ARG A 390 35.24 2.41 -20.26
C ARG A 390 36.74 2.59 -20.56
N MET A 391 37.10 2.84 -21.83
CA MET A 391 38.48 3.11 -22.20
C MET A 391 39.02 4.48 -21.77
N ARG A 392 38.15 5.50 -21.60
CA ARG A 392 38.56 6.83 -21.08
C ARG A 392 38.68 6.84 -19.55
N ALA A 393 37.85 6.07 -18.85
CA ALA A 393 37.87 5.89 -17.40
C ALA A 393 39.02 4.95 -16.97
N ARG A 394 40.27 5.29 -17.29
CA ARG A 394 41.42 4.56 -16.77
C ARG A 394 41.54 4.76 -15.24
N VAL A 395 41.24 3.69 -14.48
CA VAL A 395 41.88 3.22 -13.22
C VAL A 395 41.10 3.23 -11.88
N ARG A 396 39.85 3.73 -11.70
CA ARG A 396 39.20 3.62 -10.34
C ARG A 396 37.71 3.29 -10.26
N LYS A 397 36.93 3.44 -11.34
CA LYS A 397 35.46 3.26 -11.32
C LYS A 397 34.95 2.13 -12.24
N GLU A 398 35.83 1.26 -12.71
CA GLU A 398 35.48 0.25 -13.72
C GLU A 398 34.55 -0.86 -13.17
N PHE A 399 34.54 -1.06 -11.85
CA PHE A 399 33.83 -2.13 -11.16
C PHE A 399 32.49 -1.71 -10.53
N GLU A 400 32.04 -0.48 -10.75
CA GLU A 400 30.83 0.05 -10.14
C GLU A 400 29.82 0.51 -11.19
N GLU A 401 28.53 0.30 -10.91
CA GLU A 401 27.46 0.86 -11.73
C GLU A 401 27.49 2.39 -11.69
N THR A 402 27.37 3.00 -12.87
CA THR A 402 27.23 4.45 -12.99
C THR A 402 25.76 4.78 -13.20
N PHE A 403 25.26 5.63 -12.32
CA PHE A 403 23.89 6.11 -12.32
C PHE A 403 23.83 7.45 -13.05
N SER A 404 22.79 7.66 -13.85
CA SER A 404 22.42 8.99 -14.33
C SER A 404 21.23 9.54 -13.59
N THR A 405 21.35 10.83 -13.31
CA THR A 405 20.31 11.66 -12.74
C THR A 405 19.44 12.28 -13.83
N SER A 406 18.40 13.01 -13.42
CA SER A 406 17.41 13.61 -14.32
C SER A 406 17.98 14.67 -15.28
N LYS A 407 19.10 15.34 -14.94
CA LYS A 407 19.76 16.33 -15.82
C LYS A 407 21.01 15.81 -16.51
N ASN A 408 21.14 14.48 -16.69
CA ASN A 408 22.31 13.83 -17.30
C ASN A 408 23.63 14.03 -16.53
N SER A 409 23.61 14.37 -15.23
CA SER A 409 24.81 14.20 -14.40
C SER A 409 24.96 12.72 -14.04
N THR A 410 26.20 12.25 -13.95
CA THR A 410 26.49 10.86 -13.60
C THR A 410 27.16 10.79 -12.24
N PHE A 411 26.80 9.80 -11.43
CA PHE A 411 27.46 9.51 -10.17
C PHE A 411 27.62 8.01 -9.97
N SER A 412 28.53 7.64 -9.07
CA SER A 412 28.71 6.28 -8.57
C SER A 412 28.36 6.26 -7.07
N LEU A 413 27.99 5.11 -6.50
CA LEU A 413 27.66 5.02 -5.06
C LEU A 413 28.88 5.35 -4.17
N SER A 414 30.10 5.11 -4.67
CA SER A 414 31.34 5.56 -4.02
C SER A 414 31.53 7.08 -3.98
N ASP A 415 30.69 7.87 -4.67
CA ASP A 415 30.66 9.32 -4.56
C ASP A 415 29.79 9.82 -3.39
N ILE A 416 29.09 8.94 -2.66
CA ILE A 416 28.29 9.32 -1.48
C ILE A 416 29.21 9.53 -0.28
N ASP A 417 29.33 10.78 0.16
CA ASP A 417 30.23 11.18 1.24
C ASP A 417 29.66 10.86 2.63
N ILE A 418 28.34 11.06 2.80
CA ILE A 418 27.69 10.93 4.10
C ILE A 418 26.29 10.31 3.99
N ILE A 419 26.00 9.40 4.93
CA ILE A 419 24.68 8.79 5.10
C ILE A 419 24.16 9.15 6.49
N ILE A 420 22.99 9.78 6.53
CA ILE A 420 22.33 10.25 7.75
C ILE A 420 21.12 9.36 8.05
N GLY A 421 21.13 8.70 9.20
CA GLY A 421 19.99 7.95 9.71
C GLY A 421 19.06 8.82 10.54
N SER A 422 17.75 8.66 10.35
CA SER A 422 16.72 9.33 11.13
C SER A 422 15.53 8.40 11.37
N GLY A 423 14.57 8.86 12.16
CA GLY A 423 13.42 8.08 12.58
C GLY A 423 13.65 7.37 13.93
N GLY A 424 12.57 6.98 14.60
CA GLY A 424 12.60 6.61 16.02
C GLY A 424 13.55 5.47 16.38
N VAL A 425 13.66 4.46 15.52
CA VAL A 425 14.54 3.29 15.73
C VAL A 425 16.03 3.66 15.62
N ILE A 426 16.38 4.65 14.79
CA ILE A 426 17.77 5.06 14.54
C ILE A 426 18.16 6.23 15.45
N SER A 427 17.36 7.30 15.48
CA SER A 427 17.64 8.54 16.21
C SER A 427 17.80 8.36 17.72
N HIS A 428 17.16 7.34 18.31
CA HIS A 428 17.25 7.06 19.76
C HIS A 428 18.12 5.84 20.09
N ALA A 429 18.73 5.18 19.10
CA ALA A 429 19.63 4.06 19.35
C ALA A 429 20.97 4.53 19.94
N ALA A 430 21.65 3.66 20.69
CA ALA A 430 23.04 3.92 21.06
C ALA A 430 23.91 4.12 19.80
N ARG A 431 24.98 4.91 19.90
CA ARG A 431 25.81 5.32 18.74
C ARG A 431 26.31 4.12 17.92
N ASP A 432 26.80 3.09 18.59
CA ASP A 432 27.28 1.84 18.00
C ASP A 432 26.16 1.05 17.30
N ARG A 433 24.96 1.02 17.88
CA ARG A 433 23.77 0.38 17.29
C ARG A 433 23.29 1.12 16.04
N ALA A 434 23.30 2.46 16.07
CA ALA A 434 22.94 3.26 14.90
C ALA A 434 23.98 3.11 13.77
N PHE A 435 25.28 3.13 14.12
CA PHE A 435 26.37 2.84 13.19
C PHE A 435 26.19 1.47 12.52
N TRP A 436 25.93 0.43 13.32
CA TRP A 436 25.67 -0.93 12.83
C TRP A 436 24.50 -0.99 11.85
N MET A 437 23.34 -0.43 12.21
CA MET A 437 22.15 -0.46 11.34
C MET A 437 22.40 0.21 10.00
N LEU A 438 23.05 1.38 9.99
CA LEU A 438 23.34 2.13 8.77
C LEU A 438 24.41 1.43 7.93
N ALA A 439 25.49 0.94 8.54
CA ALA A 439 26.56 0.24 7.84
C ALA A 439 26.04 -1.05 7.17
N GLU A 440 25.24 -1.83 7.90
CA GLU A 440 24.73 -3.11 7.42
C GLU A 440 23.57 -2.96 6.44
N GLY A 441 22.67 -1.99 6.68
CA GLY A 441 21.51 -1.75 5.82
C GLY A 441 21.86 -1.14 4.47
N PHE A 442 22.81 -0.18 4.43
CA PHE A 442 23.21 0.45 3.16
C PHE A 442 24.34 -0.26 2.44
N ARG A 443 25.24 -0.93 3.19
CA ARG A 443 26.52 -1.46 2.67
C ARG A 443 27.25 -0.41 1.80
N PRO A 444 27.73 0.70 2.39
CA PRO A 444 28.35 1.80 1.66
C PRO A 444 29.55 1.35 0.80
N TYR A 445 29.89 2.15 -0.23
CA TYR A 445 31.03 1.95 -1.12
C TYR A 445 32.10 3.01 -0.82
N GLY A 446 33.39 2.67 -0.97
CA GLY A 446 34.46 3.64 -0.78
C GLY A 446 34.61 4.07 0.68
N VAL A 447 34.89 5.36 0.92
CA VAL A 447 35.02 5.93 2.26
C VAL A 447 33.82 6.82 2.56
N THR A 448 32.90 6.33 3.41
CA THR A 448 31.63 7.00 3.70
C THR A 448 31.49 7.31 5.19
N CYS A 449 31.08 8.54 5.53
CA CYS A 449 30.74 8.91 6.89
C CYS A 449 29.30 8.51 7.22
N LEU A 450 29.07 7.93 8.39
CA LEU A 450 27.74 7.67 8.92
C LEU A 450 27.40 8.68 10.01
N ALA A 451 26.17 9.19 9.97
CA ALA A 451 25.67 10.14 10.94
C ALA A 451 24.20 9.86 11.28
N VAL A 452 23.70 10.49 12.33
CA VAL A 452 22.32 10.36 12.79
C VAL A 452 21.74 11.73 13.08
N ASP A 453 20.51 11.98 12.63
CA ASP A 453 19.67 13.10 13.08
C ASP A 453 19.08 12.75 14.46
N ARG A 454 19.73 13.22 15.52
CA ARG A 454 19.31 12.96 16.90
C ARG A 454 18.01 13.66 17.22
N ASP A 455 17.13 12.92 17.90
CA ASP A 455 15.80 13.37 18.34
C ASP A 455 14.85 13.83 17.22
N PHE A 456 15.18 13.54 15.95
CA PHE A 456 14.33 13.77 14.78
C PHE A 456 14.02 15.26 14.57
N ARG A 457 15.05 16.05 14.25
CA ARG A 457 14.99 17.53 14.22
C ARG A 457 15.13 18.14 12.84
N ALA A 458 15.47 17.34 11.83
CA ALA A 458 15.52 17.81 10.45
C ALA A 458 14.23 18.53 10.00
N PRO A 459 13.00 18.06 10.30
CA PRO A 459 11.78 18.78 9.92
C PRO A 459 11.65 20.16 10.59
N HIS A 460 11.98 20.26 11.89
CA HIS A 460 11.90 21.50 12.65
C HIS A 460 12.86 22.56 12.09
N LEU A 461 14.08 22.17 11.77
CA LEU A 461 15.09 23.08 11.24
C LEU A 461 14.88 23.35 9.74
N GLY A 462 14.24 22.43 9.04
CA GLY A 462 13.73 22.60 7.69
C GLY A 462 12.80 23.79 7.52
N ILE A 463 11.74 23.87 8.33
CA ILE A 463 10.83 25.03 8.29
C ILE A 463 11.50 26.31 8.82
N LEU A 464 12.44 26.20 9.77
CA LEU A 464 13.21 27.36 10.21
C LEU A 464 14.08 27.93 9.07
N SER A 465 14.58 27.08 8.17
CA SER A 465 15.45 27.51 7.08
C SER A 465 14.77 28.44 6.06
N GLU A 466 13.43 28.44 5.98
CA GLU A 466 12.68 29.41 5.16
C GLU A 466 12.72 30.84 5.73
N ILE A 467 13.02 30.96 7.02
CA ILE A 467 13.11 32.23 7.74
C ILE A 467 14.58 32.63 7.96
N ASP A 468 15.40 31.69 8.42
CA ASP A 468 16.81 31.90 8.74
C ASP A 468 17.63 30.62 8.47
N GLY A 469 18.10 30.49 7.23
CA GLY A 469 18.87 29.32 6.77
C GLY A 469 20.18 29.12 7.51
N ASP A 470 20.94 30.20 7.75
CA ASP A 470 22.24 30.10 8.43
C ASP A 470 22.09 29.57 9.85
N GLU A 471 21.09 30.06 10.59
CA GLU A 471 20.86 29.65 11.96
C GLU A 471 20.25 28.25 12.05
N ALA A 472 19.37 27.89 11.11
CA ALA A 472 18.84 26.53 10.98
C ALA A 472 19.95 25.49 10.73
N LEU A 473 20.82 25.75 9.75
CA LEU A 473 21.92 24.84 9.41
C LEU A 473 22.92 24.72 10.56
N ARG A 474 23.27 25.84 11.20
CA ARG A 474 24.16 25.83 12.36
C ARG A 474 23.59 24.97 13.50
N ILE A 475 22.32 25.15 13.86
CA ILE A 475 21.70 24.34 14.91
C ILE A 475 21.68 22.86 14.49
N PHE A 476 21.38 22.57 13.22
CA PHE A 476 21.35 21.19 12.72
C PHE A 476 22.72 20.52 12.87
N GLN A 477 23.78 21.17 12.42
CA GLN A 477 25.15 20.64 12.49
C GLN A 477 25.68 20.55 13.92
N ASP A 478 25.46 21.58 14.74
CA ASP A 478 26.06 21.67 16.08
C ASP A 478 25.32 20.85 17.15
N ARG A 479 24.03 20.60 16.96
CA ARG A 479 23.15 20.07 18.02
C ARG A 479 22.34 18.84 17.64
N CYS A 480 22.05 18.63 16.36
CA CYS A 480 21.17 17.54 15.93
C CYS A 480 21.94 16.42 15.23
N MET A 481 22.90 16.77 14.38
CA MET A 481 23.66 15.78 13.61
C MET A 481 24.82 15.20 14.45
N GLU A 482 24.74 13.91 14.75
CA GLU A 482 25.84 13.18 15.39
C GLU A 482 26.52 12.25 14.38
N ARG A 483 27.80 12.49 14.06
CA ARG A 483 28.62 11.56 13.28
C ARG A 483 28.94 10.33 14.13
N THR A 484 28.56 9.14 13.65
CA THR A 484 28.68 7.88 14.38
C THR A 484 29.99 7.15 14.07
N GLY A 485 30.51 7.28 12.85
CA GLY A 485 31.76 6.65 12.42
C GLY A 485 31.97 6.71 10.90
N TRP A 486 32.98 5.98 10.43
CA TRP A 486 33.32 5.84 9.03
C TRP A 486 33.27 4.38 8.60
N VAL A 487 32.79 4.14 7.38
CA VAL A 487 32.89 2.85 6.69
C VAL A 487 33.88 2.99 5.54
N VAL A 488 34.86 2.09 5.48
CA VAL A 488 35.84 1.98 4.40
C VAL A 488 35.62 0.64 3.72
N ALA A 489 34.97 0.67 2.57
CA ALA A 489 34.51 -0.51 1.86
C ALA A 489 35.13 -0.58 0.46
N PRO A 490 36.21 -1.34 0.27
CA PRO A 490 36.73 -1.62 -1.06
C PRO A 490 35.71 -2.43 -1.87
N PHE A 491 35.66 -2.15 -3.17
CA PHE A 491 34.82 -2.84 -4.15
C PHE A 491 35.63 -3.14 -5.41
N GLY A 492 35.30 -4.22 -6.11
CA GLY A 492 36.12 -4.66 -7.24
C GLY A 492 35.87 -6.09 -7.67
N ASP A 493 36.70 -6.56 -8.59
CA ASP A 493 36.67 -7.93 -9.11
C ASP A 493 37.57 -8.85 -8.28
N PHE A 494 37.16 -9.13 -7.05
CA PHE A 494 37.90 -10.01 -6.12
C PHE A 494 36.96 -10.99 -5.41
N ASP A 495 37.48 -12.19 -5.13
CA ASP A 495 36.74 -13.34 -4.58
C ASP A 495 37.44 -13.97 -3.36
N GLU A 496 36.87 -15.06 -2.83
CA GLU A 496 37.39 -15.78 -1.68
C GLU A 496 38.86 -16.22 -1.88
N GLY A 497 39.73 -15.78 -0.96
CA GLY A 497 41.17 -16.04 -1.00
C GLY A 497 42.03 -14.87 -1.50
N ASP A 498 41.42 -13.84 -2.08
CA ASP A 498 42.14 -12.66 -2.54
C ASP A 498 42.47 -11.69 -1.40
N ARG A 499 43.61 -11.02 -1.50
CA ARG A 499 43.97 -9.86 -0.67
C ARG A 499 43.29 -8.63 -1.22
N VAL A 500 42.63 -7.86 -0.36
CA VAL A 500 41.75 -6.76 -0.80
C VAL A 500 42.29 -5.40 -0.38
N LEU A 501 42.70 -5.26 0.88
CA LEU A 501 43.10 -3.95 1.40
C LEU A 501 44.22 -4.06 2.44
N SER A 502 45.25 -3.24 2.28
CA SER A 502 46.27 -2.99 3.29
C SER A 502 45.96 -1.68 4.03
N VAL A 503 45.79 -1.75 5.35
CA VAL A 503 45.53 -0.60 6.23
C VAL A 503 46.80 -0.31 7.03
N ARG A 504 47.35 0.89 6.87
CA ARG A 504 48.52 1.35 7.62
C ARG A 504 48.12 2.43 8.62
N ASP A 505 48.43 2.20 9.89
CA ASP A 505 48.38 3.24 10.92
C ASP A 505 49.66 4.10 10.81
N LEU A 506 49.49 5.39 10.55
CA LEU A 506 50.58 6.34 10.33
C LEU A 506 51.24 6.80 11.63
N ASP A 507 50.56 6.65 12.77
CA ASP A 507 51.09 7.03 14.09
C ASP A 507 51.93 5.89 14.70
N THR A 508 51.48 4.64 14.54
CA THR A 508 52.20 3.45 15.05
C THR A 508 53.10 2.77 14.02
N GLY A 509 52.86 3.01 12.73
CA GLY A 509 53.52 2.33 11.62
C GLY A 509 53.02 0.90 11.37
N GLY A 510 52.04 0.40 12.13
CA GLY A 510 51.46 -0.94 11.98
C GLY A 510 50.72 -1.09 10.65
N VAL A 511 50.78 -2.30 10.07
CA VAL A 511 50.06 -2.63 8.83
C VAL A 511 49.19 -3.86 9.07
N THR A 512 47.91 -3.76 8.74
CA THR A 512 46.94 -4.87 8.74
C THR A 512 46.49 -5.12 7.31
N VAL A 513 46.61 -6.37 6.85
CA VAL A 513 46.15 -6.79 5.52
C VAL A 513 44.84 -7.55 5.69
N LEU A 514 43.83 -7.21 4.89
CA LEU A 514 42.53 -7.84 4.89
C LEU A 514 42.30 -8.56 3.57
N ASP A 515 41.85 -9.82 3.70
CA ASP A 515 41.43 -10.66 2.58
C ASP A 515 39.92 -10.47 2.31
N TYR A 516 39.39 -11.08 1.25
CA TYR A 516 37.96 -11.09 0.97
C TYR A 516 37.14 -11.55 2.18
N GLY A 517 36.08 -10.80 2.49
CA GLY A 517 35.24 -11.02 3.67
C GLY A 517 35.85 -10.55 4.99
N GLY A 518 37.11 -10.14 5.01
CA GLY A 518 37.80 -9.64 6.20
C GLY A 518 37.23 -8.32 6.71
N LEU A 519 37.18 -8.18 8.03
CA LEU A 519 36.69 -6.98 8.72
C LEU A 519 37.74 -6.45 9.71
N LEU A 520 37.89 -5.13 9.78
CA LEU A 520 38.65 -4.45 10.82
C LEU A 520 37.81 -3.34 11.44
N TYR A 521 37.55 -3.42 12.74
CA TYR A 521 36.82 -2.39 13.48
C TYR A 521 37.74 -1.67 14.47
N LEU A 522 37.90 -0.36 14.28
CA LEU A 522 38.74 0.52 15.09
C LEU A 522 37.84 1.50 15.87
N PRO A 523 37.45 1.18 17.12
CA PRO A 523 36.42 1.94 17.86
C PRO A 523 36.83 3.37 18.24
N ARG A 524 38.11 3.72 18.12
CA ARG A 524 38.65 5.06 18.42
C ARG A 524 39.22 5.78 17.20
N GLY A 525 38.97 5.24 16.01
CA GLY A 525 39.57 5.77 14.79
C GLY A 525 41.10 5.66 14.79
N GLY A 526 41.74 6.62 14.12
CA GLY A 526 43.19 6.72 13.96
C GLY A 526 43.59 7.61 12.78
N ASN A 527 44.89 7.66 12.54
CA ASN A 527 45.52 8.28 11.38
C ASN A 527 45.88 7.17 10.37
N LEU A 528 44.99 6.89 9.42
CA LEU A 528 45.04 5.68 8.61
C LEU A 528 45.35 6.01 7.14
N GLU A 529 46.13 5.13 6.49
CA GLU A 529 46.34 5.09 5.05
C GLU A 529 45.85 3.74 4.51
N PHE A 530 45.00 3.77 3.49
CA PHE A 530 44.38 2.60 2.87
C PHE A 530 45.01 2.35 1.49
N ARG A 531 45.46 1.13 1.25
CA ARG A 531 46.04 0.74 -0.04
C ARG A 531 45.25 -0.45 -0.59
N PRO A 532 44.39 -0.23 -1.59
CA PRO A 532 43.75 -1.31 -2.32
C PRO A 532 44.80 -2.27 -2.89
N GLU A 533 44.56 -3.56 -2.72
CA GLU A 533 45.34 -4.65 -3.29
C GLU A 533 44.49 -5.33 -4.38
N SER A 534 45.11 -6.14 -5.24
CA SER A 534 44.41 -6.86 -6.33
C SER A 534 43.61 -5.90 -7.24
N ASP A 535 42.46 -6.33 -7.77
CA ASP A 535 41.52 -5.53 -8.56
C ASP A 535 40.47 -4.82 -7.67
N ALA A 536 40.89 -4.30 -6.51
CA ALA A 536 40.04 -3.52 -5.59
C ALA A 536 40.19 -2.00 -5.77
N SER A 537 39.13 -1.26 -5.49
CA SER A 537 39.08 0.20 -5.55
C SER A 537 38.32 0.80 -4.35
N LEU A 538 38.67 2.03 -3.98
CA LEU A 538 37.91 2.89 -3.06
C LEU A 538 37.18 4.03 -3.80
N GLY A 539 37.10 3.94 -5.14
CA GLY A 539 36.53 4.97 -6.00
C GLY A 539 37.39 6.23 -6.02
N ASN A 540 36.75 7.39 -5.90
CA ASN A 540 37.40 8.70 -5.84
C ASN A 540 37.77 9.14 -4.41
N SER A 541 37.48 8.31 -3.41
CA SER A 541 37.70 8.62 -2.01
C SER A 541 39.18 8.89 -1.69
N ASP A 542 39.44 9.69 -0.65
CA ASP A 542 40.78 9.86 -0.09
C ASP A 542 41.32 8.51 0.41
N ASP A 543 42.59 8.23 0.13
CA ASP A 543 43.27 7.04 0.62
C ASP A 543 43.77 7.23 2.07
N ARG A 544 43.52 8.40 2.66
CA ARG A 544 43.86 8.71 4.05
C ARG A 544 42.65 9.19 4.85
N LEU A 545 42.62 8.80 6.12
CA LEU A 545 41.59 9.23 7.06
C LEU A 545 42.21 9.51 8.43
N LEU A 546 42.10 10.75 8.89
CA LEU A 546 42.40 11.16 10.25
C LEU A 546 41.10 11.41 11.00
N THR A 547 40.80 10.56 11.99
CA THR A 547 39.54 10.64 12.72
C THR A 547 39.67 10.05 14.13
N GLU A 548 38.93 10.64 15.09
CA GLU A 548 38.73 10.08 16.42
C GLU A 548 37.44 9.25 16.52
N LEU A 549 36.65 9.21 15.44
CA LEU A 549 35.42 8.43 15.35
C LEU A 549 35.73 6.96 14.98
N PRO A 550 34.86 6.01 15.34
CA PRO A 550 34.98 4.62 14.93
C PRO A 550 35.18 4.46 13.40
N VAL A 551 36.04 3.53 13.00
CA VAL A 551 36.25 3.16 11.59
C VAL A 551 35.99 1.67 11.42
N LEU A 552 35.11 1.31 10.48
CA LEU A 552 34.88 -0.07 10.03
C LEU A 552 35.45 -0.23 8.62
N VAL A 553 36.43 -1.11 8.47
CA VAL A 553 36.92 -1.56 7.17
C VAL A 553 36.18 -2.84 6.79
N ASP A 554 35.42 -2.82 5.68
CA ASP A 554 34.50 -3.88 5.26
C ASP A 554 34.88 -4.46 3.89
N CYS A 555 35.62 -5.58 3.88
CA CYS A 555 36.06 -6.24 2.65
C CYS A 555 35.08 -7.33 2.15
N ARG A 556 33.81 -7.30 2.54
CA ARG A 556 32.77 -8.25 2.07
C ARG A 556 32.31 -8.02 0.62
N ASN A 557 33.01 -7.18 -0.13
CA ASN A 557 32.71 -6.72 -1.50
C ASN A 557 31.28 -6.15 -1.66
N ARG A 558 30.94 -5.73 -2.87
CA ARG A 558 29.66 -5.12 -3.26
C ARG A 558 29.23 -5.64 -4.64
N GLY A 559 27.98 -5.37 -5.02
CA GLY A 559 27.41 -5.84 -6.30
C GLY A 559 27.24 -7.37 -6.33
N GLU A 560 27.40 -7.97 -7.51
CA GLU A 560 27.17 -9.42 -7.74
C GLU A 560 28.09 -10.34 -6.92
N LYS A 561 29.30 -9.86 -6.58
CA LYS A 561 30.30 -10.59 -5.79
C LYS A 561 30.23 -10.28 -4.29
N ALA A 562 29.17 -9.60 -3.83
CA ALA A 562 29.00 -9.29 -2.42
C ALA A 562 28.80 -10.56 -1.57
N SER A 563 29.52 -10.68 -0.46
CA SER A 563 29.25 -11.71 0.53
C SER A 563 27.90 -11.46 1.22
N GLY A 564 27.06 -12.50 1.26
CA GLY A 564 25.77 -12.49 1.97
C GLY A 564 25.88 -12.56 3.50
N VAL A 565 27.09 -12.71 4.04
CA VAL A 565 27.32 -12.86 5.47
C VAL A 565 27.17 -11.52 6.19
N THR A 566 26.52 -11.54 7.37
CA THR A 566 26.32 -10.35 8.20
C THR A 566 27.62 -9.89 8.86
N LEU A 567 27.70 -8.65 9.37
CA LEU A 567 28.90 -8.16 10.07
C LEU A 567 29.27 -9.08 11.26
N ALA A 568 28.25 -9.50 12.01
CA ALA A 568 28.41 -10.45 13.10
C ALA A 568 28.94 -11.80 12.61
N GLY A 569 28.33 -12.35 11.55
CA GLY A 569 28.72 -13.64 10.96
C GLY A 569 30.13 -13.64 10.36
N ALA A 570 30.59 -12.48 9.85
CA ALA A 570 31.92 -12.28 9.29
C ALA A 570 32.99 -12.01 10.37
N GLY A 571 32.64 -12.14 11.66
CA GLY A 571 33.60 -12.10 12.77
C GLY A 571 33.81 -10.74 13.41
N ALA A 572 33.03 -9.70 13.06
CA ALA A 572 33.05 -8.44 13.80
C ALA A 572 32.27 -8.57 15.11
N GLY A 573 32.95 -9.11 16.14
CA GLY A 573 32.36 -9.41 17.45
C GLY A 573 31.65 -8.22 18.13
N ALA A 574 32.03 -6.97 17.81
CA ALA A 574 31.35 -5.76 18.27
C ALA A 574 29.86 -5.69 17.87
N PHE A 575 29.47 -6.37 16.80
CA PHE A 575 28.10 -6.41 16.27
C PHE A 575 27.40 -7.76 16.51
N SER A 576 28.00 -8.64 17.32
CA SER A 576 27.43 -9.96 17.65
C SER A 576 26.33 -9.90 18.72
N HIS A 577 26.32 -8.83 19.52
CA HIS A 577 25.29 -8.54 20.52
C HIS A 577 25.06 -9.66 21.56
N GLY A 578 26.09 -10.47 21.82
CA GLY A 578 26.03 -11.61 22.75
C GLY A 578 25.75 -11.24 24.21
N GLU A 579 25.76 -9.96 24.57
CA GLU A 579 25.29 -9.47 25.86
C GLU A 579 23.78 -9.67 26.07
N VAL A 580 22.99 -9.75 24.99
CA VAL A 580 21.55 -10.05 25.04
C VAL A 580 21.36 -11.56 24.90
N ARG A 581 21.37 -12.27 26.03
CA ARG A 581 21.42 -13.74 26.06
C ARG A 581 20.13 -14.42 25.64
N GLU A 582 18.97 -13.86 25.97
CA GLU A 582 17.68 -14.46 25.70
C GLU A 582 16.69 -13.41 25.21
N PHE A 583 15.81 -13.81 24.29
CA PHE A 583 14.70 -12.98 23.89
C PHE A 583 13.58 -13.06 24.93
N SER A 584 13.18 -11.92 25.46
CA SER A 584 11.97 -11.77 26.28
C SER A 584 11.22 -10.53 25.82
N SER A 585 9.90 -10.68 25.71
CA SER A 585 8.99 -9.61 25.34
C SER A 585 8.12 -9.26 26.54
N SER A 586 8.02 -7.98 26.86
CA SER A 586 7.05 -7.44 27.81
C SER A 586 5.77 -6.97 27.12
N MET A 587 5.68 -7.14 25.80
CA MET A 587 4.51 -6.74 25.04
C MET A 587 3.30 -7.58 25.40
N ASP A 588 2.32 -6.92 26.01
CA ASP A 588 0.97 -7.42 26.14
C ASP A 588 0.04 -6.64 25.21
N PRO A 589 -0.41 -7.24 24.10
CA PRO A 589 -1.51 -6.71 23.31
C PRO A 589 -2.76 -6.45 24.15
N GLY A 590 -2.91 -7.14 25.29
CA GLY A 590 -4.09 -7.16 26.14
C GLY A 590 -5.24 -7.95 25.50
N HIS A 591 -6.26 -8.29 26.28
CA HIS A 591 -7.52 -8.76 25.71
C HIS A 591 -8.28 -7.58 25.10
N GLY A 592 -9.04 -7.78 24.03
CA GLY A 592 -9.90 -6.71 23.52
C GLY A 592 -11.05 -6.39 24.48
N GLY A 593 -11.73 -5.27 24.24
CA GLY A 593 -12.73 -4.72 25.15
C GLY A 593 -14.02 -5.54 25.15
N LEU A 594 -14.62 -5.68 26.34
CA LEU A 594 -15.99 -6.14 26.52
C LEU A 594 -16.90 -4.94 26.69
N GLU A 595 -17.85 -4.79 25.78
CA GLU A 595 -18.85 -3.73 25.82
C GLU A 595 -20.25 -4.36 25.82
N THR A 596 -21.17 -3.82 26.60
CA THR A 596 -22.58 -4.19 26.52
C THR A 596 -23.37 -2.92 26.22
N GLY A 597 -24.12 -2.93 25.13
CA GLY A 597 -24.86 -1.76 24.71
C GLY A 597 -25.69 -2.00 23.45
N GLU A 598 -26.28 -0.91 22.97
CA GLU A 598 -26.89 -0.88 21.65
C GLU A 598 -25.81 -0.76 20.58
N TRP A 599 -26.05 -1.41 19.44
CA TRP A 599 -25.19 -1.33 18.27
C TRP A 599 -26.04 -1.04 17.04
N GLU A 600 -25.43 -0.35 16.08
CA GLU A 600 -25.99 -0.14 14.75
C GLU A 600 -25.03 -0.66 13.70
N ARG A 601 -25.58 -1.17 12.60
CA ARG A 601 -24.79 -1.74 11.53
C ARG A 601 -25.42 -1.57 10.17
N GLU A 602 -24.64 -1.04 9.25
CA GLU A 602 -25.01 -0.88 7.85
C GLU A 602 -24.54 -2.11 7.04
N TYR A 603 -25.47 -2.70 6.30
CA TYR A 603 -25.22 -3.71 5.29
C TYR A 603 -25.49 -3.08 3.92
N ARG A 604 -24.57 -3.27 2.98
CA ARG A 604 -24.68 -2.71 1.63
C ARG A 604 -24.59 -3.80 0.58
N LEU A 605 -25.36 -3.63 -0.49
CA LEU A 605 -25.18 -4.36 -1.73
C LEU A 605 -23.99 -3.77 -2.50
N PRO A 606 -23.23 -4.60 -3.22
CA PRO A 606 -22.09 -4.17 -4.04
C PRO A 606 -22.47 -3.15 -5.12
N TYR A 607 -23.71 -3.22 -5.62
CA TYR A 607 -24.30 -2.27 -6.55
C TYR A 607 -25.84 -2.28 -6.41
N SER A 608 -26.55 -1.40 -7.11
CA SER A 608 -28.02 -1.30 -7.03
C SER A 608 -28.72 -2.65 -7.21
N GLY A 609 -29.57 -3.01 -6.26
CA GLY A 609 -30.32 -4.28 -6.25
C GLY A 609 -31.66 -4.16 -5.53
N SER A 610 -32.23 -5.30 -5.16
CA SER A 610 -33.53 -5.36 -4.48
C SER A 610 -33.34 -5.52 -2.99
N ILE A 611 -33.99 -4.66 -2.19
CA ILE A 611 -34.08 -4.81 -0.73
C ILE A 611 -35.32 -5.66 -0.42
N MET A 612 -35.15 -6.65 0.44
CA MET A 612 -36.15 -7.71 0.70
C MET A 612 -36.82 -7.57 2.07
N VAL A 613 -36.51 -6.51 2.81
CA VAL A 613 -37.00 -6.21 4.16
C VAL A 613 -37.55 -4.78 4.22
N GLU A 614 -38.41 -4.52 5.20
CA GLU A 614 -39.02 -3.22 5.49
C GLU A 614 -38.53 -2.66 6.84
N THR A 615 -38.64 -1.34 7.03
CA THR A 615 -38.29 -0.70 8.31
C THR A 615 -39.18 -1.24 9.44
N GLY A 616 -38.56 -1.65 10.55
CA GLY A 616 -39.21 -2.31 11.68
C GLY A 616 -39.23 -3.84 11.61
N ASP A 617 -38.81 -4.45 10.50
CA ASP A 617 -38.70 -5.90 10.41
C ASP A 617 -37.67 -6.45 11.40
N ARG A 618 -37.98 -7.60 11.99
CA ARG A 618 -37.03 -8.36 12.80
C ARG A 618 -36.30 -9.36 11.93
N VAL A 619 -34.98 -9.37 12.03
CA VAL A 619 -34.11 -10.27 11.27
C VAL A 619 -33.30 -11.15 12.22
N GLU A 620 -33.01 -12.35 11.75
CA GLU A 620 -32.13 -13.33 12.40
C GLU A 620 -30.92 -13.66 11.50
N PRO A 621 -29.86 -14.27 12.04
CA PRO A 621 -28.74 -14.76 11.23
C PRO A 621 -29.22 -15.68 10.11
N GLY A 622 -28.79 -15.39 8.87
CA GLY A 622 -29.24 -16.03 7.63
C GLY A 622 -30.40 -15.35 6.92
N SER A 623 -31.02 -14.32 7.51
CA SER A 623 -32.10 -13.54 6.85
C SER A 623 -31.52 -12.79 5.66
N VAL A 624 -32.17 -12.92 4.49
CA VAL A 624 -31.79 -12.19 3.28
C VAL A 624 -32.34 -10.76 3.38
N LEU A 625 -31.44 -9.79 3.51
CA LEU A 625 -31.77 -8.37 3.60
C LEU A 625 -31.96 -7.75 2.21
N GLY A 626 -31.22 -8.24 1.22
CA GLY A 626 -31.30 -7.80 -0.16
C GLY A 626 -30.56 -8.73 -1.11
N GLU A 627 -30.76 -8.57 -2.41
CA GLU A 627 -30.05 -9.34 -3.43
C GLU A 627 -29.75 -8.55 -4.70
N ASN A 628 -28.59 -8.86 -5.29
CA ASN A 628 -28.28 -8.58 -6.69
C ASN A 628 -28.50 -9.86 -7.49
N ARG A 629 -29.59 -9.89 -8.25
CA ARG A 629 -30.02 -11.10 -8.97
C ARG A 629 -29.13 -11.47 -10.16
N TYR A 630 -28.51 -10.48 -10.78
CA TYR A 630 -27.70 -10.63 -11.98
C TYR A 630 -26.23 -10.28 -11.68
N SER A 631 -25.36 -10.37 -12.68
CA SER A 631 -24.02 -9.77 -12.59
C SER A 631 -24.11 -8.25 -12.76
N PRO A 632 -23.09 -7.46 -12.41
CA PRO A 632 -23.10 -6.03 -12.72
C PRO A 632 -23.28 -5.80 -14.24
N PRO A 633 -24.19 -4.91 -14.67
CA PRO A 633 -24.46 -4.68 -16.08
C PRO A 633 -23.21 -4.19 -16.81
N ARG A 634 -22.95 -4.74 -18.00
CA ARG A 634 -21.86 -4.31 -18.86
C ARG A 634 -22.22 -3.02 -19.59
N LEU A 635 -21.25 -2.11 -19.76
CA LEU A 635 -21.36 -1.06 -20.76
C LEU A 635 -20.53 -1.48 -21.98
N TYR A 636 -21.09 -1.28 -23.16
CA TYR A 636 -20.45 -1.54 -24.43
C TYR A 636 -20.20 -0.20 -25.12
N ILE A 637 -18.96 -0.01 -25.57
CA ILE A 637 -18.57 1.15 -26.36
C ILE A 637 -18.50 0.74 -27.81
N ILE A 638 -19.22 1.49 -28.64
CA ILE A 638 -19.21 1.35 -30.09
C ILE A 638 -18.61 2.64 -30.65
N ASP A 639 -17.42 2.56 -31.24
CA ASP A 639 -16.76 3.70 -31.89
C ASP A 639 -17.01 3.67 -33.41
N LEU A 640 -17.84 4.61 -33.89
CA LEU A 640 -18.14 4.74 -35.31
C LEU A 640 -16.93 5.15 -36.17
N ASN A 641 -15.81 5.59 -35.57
CA ASN A 641 -14.58 5.86 -36.31
C ASN A 641 -13.66 4.65 -36.47
N ARG A 642 -13.92 3.55 -35.75
CA ARG A 642 -13.11 2.32 -35.80
C ARG A 642 -13.85 1.17 -36.48
N ILE A 643 -14.71 1.52 -37.43
CA ILE A 643 -15.51 0.54 -38.17
C ILE A 643 -14.59 -0.28 -39.09
N PRO A 644 -14.63 -1.62 -39.01
CA PRO A 644 -13.88 -2.48 -39.91
C PRO A 644 -14.20 -2.21 -41.39
N GLY A 645 -13.18 -1.86 -42.19
CA GLY A 645 -13.33 -1.54 -43.61
C GLY A 645 -13.67 -0.08 -43.93
N TYR A 646 -13.63 0.81 -42.94
CA TYR A 646 -13.83 2.25 -43.12
C TYR A 646 -12.71 3.06 -42.47
N ASP A 647 -11.67 3.39 -43.24
CA ASP A 647 -10.42 3.99 -42.73
C ASP A 647 -10.46 5.53 -42.58
N ARG A 648 -11.65 6.15 -42.56
CA ARG A 648 -11.80 7.62 -42.48
C ARG A 648 -12.51 8.02 -41.19
N HIS A 649 -11.93 8.94 -40.45
CA HIS A 649 -12.61 9.63 -39.35
C HIS A 649 -13.81 10.42 -39.86
N LEU A 650 -14.98 10.17 -39.25
CA LEU A 650 -16.21 10.89 -39.55
C LEU A 650 -16.20 12.24 -38.82
N SER A 651 -16.65 13.30 -39.50
CA SER A 651 -16.90 14.58 -38.84
C SER A 651 -18.13 14.50 -37.91
N PRO A 652 -18.24 15.36 -36.88
CA PRO A 652 -19.42 15.40 -36.01
C PRO A 652 -20.75 15.62 -36.74
N GLU A 653 -20.71 16.25 -37.91
CA GLU A 653 -21.86 16.46 -38.79
C GLU A 653 -22.22 15.16 -39.55
N GLU A 654 -21.23 14.49 -40.16
CA GLU A 654 -21.42 13.18 -40.81
C GLU A 654 -21.93 12.12 -39.81
N ILE A 655 -21.45 12.14 -38.57
CA ILE A 655 -21.92 11.25 -37.50
C ILE A 655 -23.39 11.52 -37.20
N ARG A 656 -23.77 12.78 -37.02
CA ARG A 656 -25.16 13.13 -36.70
C ARG A 656 -26.12 12.75 -37.81
N ASP A 657 -25.74 13.00 -39.05
CA ASP A 657 -26.60 12.81 -40.22
C ASP A 657 -26.83 11.32 -40.55
N GLY A 658 -25.90 10.44 -40.18
CA GLY A 658 -26.01 9.01 -40.45
C GLY A 658 -26.53 8.17 -39.27
N LEU A 659 -26.70 8.72 -38.07
CA LEU A 659 -27.16 7.98 -36.89
C LEU A 659 -28.62 7.52 -37.06
N LEU A 660 -28.86 6.23 -36.82
CA LEU A 660 -30.18 5.59 -36.91
C LEU A 660 -30.81 5.34 -35.54
N VAL A 661 -30.11 5.70 -34.46
CA VAL A 661 -30.50 5.48 -33.07
C VAL A 661 -30.30 6.76 -32.25
N SER A 662 -31.06 6.89 -31.17
CA SER A 662 -31.01 8.00 -30.23
C SER A 662 -30.71 7.51 -28.80
N GLU A 663 -30.29 8.43 -27.93
CA GLU A 663 -30.16 8.13 -26.50
C GLU A 663 -31.51 7.69 -25.91
N GLY A 664 -31.50 6.64 -25.10
CA GLY A 664 -32.68 5.97 -24.56
C GLY A 664 -33.20 4.81 -25.41
N ASP A 665 -32.75 4.65 -26.65
CA ASP A 665 -33.23 3.57 -27.52
C ASP A 665 -32.74 2.20 -27.05
N ARG A 666 -33.63 1.20 -27.10
CA ARG A 666 -33.25 -0.21 -26.97
C ARG A 666 -32.80 -0.74 -28.33
N ILE A 667 -31.57 -1.22 -28.41
CA ILE A 667 -30.97 -1.79 -29.61
C ILE A 667 -30.76 -3.31 -29.46
N ARG A 668 -30.92 -4.03 -30.56
CA ARG A 668 -30.61 -5.49 -30.63
C ARG A 668 -29.26 -5.72 -31.30
N MET A 669 -28.68 -6.89 -31.07
CA MET A 669 -27.53 -7.34 -31.86
C MET A 669 -27.92 -7.35 -33.35
N ASP A 670 -26.99 -6.94 -34.23
CA ASP A 670 -27.17 -6.86 -35.69
C ASP A 670 -28.17 -5.76 -36.17
N GLN A 671 -28.67 -4.92 -35.25
CA GLN A 671 -29.50 -3.76 -35.60
C GLN A 671 -28.67 -2.66 -36.28
N PRO A 672 -29.12 -2.06 -37.40
CA PRO A 672 -28.51 -0.88 -37.97
C PRO A 672 -28.38 0.26 -36.96
N LEU A 673 -27.18 0.78 -36.76
CA LEU A 673 -26.90 1.92 -35.86
C LEU A 673 -26.54 3.19 -36.63
N TYR A 674 -25.89 3.04 -37.78
CA TYR A 674 -25.37 4.16 -38.54
C TYR A 674 -25.32 3.84 -40.03
N GLU A 675 -25.65 4.80 -40.90
CA GLU A 675 -25.63 4.67 -42.35
C GLU A 675 -24.81 5.78 -43.00
N VAL A 676 -23.87 5.38 -43.87
CA VAL A 676 -23.05 6.29 -44.67
C VAL A 676 -23.63 6.38 -46.07
N HIS A 677 -24.04 7.58 -46.47
CA HIS A 677 -24.47 7.87 -47.84
C HIS A 677 -23.42 8.67 -48.59
N ARG A 678 -22.70 8.04 -49.52
CA ARG A 678 -21.63 8.71 -50.29
C ARG A 678 -22.11 9.13 -51.67
N LYS A 679 -22.17 10.44 -51.93
CA LYS A 679 -22.43 10.97 -53.29
C LYS A 679 -21.13 11.06 -54.10
N GLY A 680 -21.01 10.29 -55.18
CA GLY A 680 -19.87 10.32 -56.12
C GLY A 680 -19.81 9.12 -57.08
N LEU A 681 -18.89 9.15 -58.06
CA LEU A 681 -18.74 8.15 -59.16
C LEU A 681 -18.42 6.71 -58.69
N THR A 682 -18.00 6.52 -57.44
CA THR A 682 -17.74 5.21 -56.79
C THR A 682 -18.46 5.09 -55.44
N GLY A 683 -19.55 5.84 -55.25
CA GLY A 683 -20.32 5.84 -54.00
C GLY A 683 -20.83 4.44 -53.64
N PHE A 684 -20.64 4.05 -52.39
CA PHE A 684 -21.24 2.86 -51.79
C PHE A 684 -21.99 3.29 -50.53
N ASP A 685 -23.19 2.75 -50.33
CA ASP A 685 -23.92 2.88 -49.07
C ASP A 685 -23.39 1.81 -48.11
N PHE A 686 -23.04 2.23 -46.89
CA PHE A 686 -22.55 1.32 -45.85
C PHE A 686 -23.40 1.48 -44.60
N THR A 687 -23.95 0.37 -44.11
CA THR A 687 -24.71 0.33 -42.86
C THR A 687 -23.89 -0.36 -41.78
N PHE A 688 -23.51 0.40 -40.75
CA PHE A 688 -22.93 -0.16 -39.55
C PHE A 688 -24.03 -0.76 -38.68
N ARG A 689 -23.81 -1.99 -38.21
CA ARG A 689 -24.76 -2.75 -37.39
C ARG A 689 -24.17 -3.02 -36.02
N SER A 690 -25.02 -2.99 -35.01
CA SER A 690 -24.63 -3.22 -33.63
C SER A 690 -24.02 -4.60 -33.47
N THR A 691 -22.90 -4.68 -32.77
CA THR A 691 -22.30 -5.96 -32.38
C THR A 691 -22.85 -6.50 -31.06
N VAL A 692 -23.72 -5.73 -30.39
CA VAL A 692 -24.24 -6.00 -29.04
C VAL A 692 -25.72 -5.59 -28.92
N GLY A 693 -26.44 -6.15 -27.95
CA GLY A 693 -27.78 -5.69 -27.57
C GLY A 693 -27.74 -4.88 -26.27
N GLY A 694 -28.62 -3.90 -26.13
CA GLY A 694 -28.72 -3.11 -24.91
C GLY A 694 -29.51 -1.81 -25.07
N MET A 695 -29.39 -0.92 -24.09
CA MET A 695 -29.98 0.42 -24.11
C MET A 695 -28.90 1.44 -24.43
N VAL A 696 -29.09 2.24 -25.47
CA VAL A 696 -28.20 3.37 -25.77
C VAL A 696 -28.34 4.36 -24.63
N THR A 697 -27.30 4.50 -23.80
CA THR A 697 -27.31 5.47 -22.71
C THR A 697 -26.84 6.83 -23.18
N ARG A 698 -25.94 6.87 -24.16
CA ARG A 698 -25.33 8.11 -24.63
C ARG A 698 -24.79 7.99 -26.05
N ILE A 699 -24.80 9.09 -26.80
CA ILE A 699 -24.16 9.21 -28.11
C ILE A 699 -23.33 10.49 -28.15
N GLU A 700 -22.01 10.32 -28.21
CA GLU A 700 -21.07 11.43 -28.20
C GLU A 700 -20.87 12.04 -29.59
N LYS A 701 -20.52 13.33 -29.62
CA LYS A 701 -20.33 14.10 -30.87
C LYS A 701 -19.20 13.57 -31.75
N ASN A 702 -18.26 12.84 -31.16
CA ASN A 702 -17.15 12.21 -31.85
C ASN A 702 -17.51 10.83 -32.43
N GLY A 703 -18.76 10.36 -32.31
CA GLY A 703 -19.22 9.11 -32.94
C GLY A 703 -19.13 7.88 -32.04
N ILE A 704 -18.95 8.07 -30.75
CA ILE A 704 -19.04 6.99 -29.76
C ILE A 704 -20.49 6.80 -29.34
N ILE A 705 -20.97 5.55 -29.36
CA ILE A 705 -22.26 5.13 -28.82
C ILE A 705 -22.00 4.26 -27.59
N ILE A 706 -22.54 4.65 -26.44
CA ILE A 706 -22.46 3.88 -25.19
C ILE A 706 -23.76 3.11 -25.02
N VAL A 707 -23.65 1.80 -24.87
CA VAL A 707 -24.79 0.88 -24.77
C VAL A 707 -24.69 0.11 -23.46
N ARG A 708 -25.68 0.27 -22.57
CA ARG A 708 -25.80 -0.51 -21.34
C ARG A 708 -26.52 -1.83 -21.61
N GLU A 709 -25.94 -2.93 -21.16
CA GLU A 709 -26.56 -4.25 -21.18
C GLU A 709 -27.93 -4.21 -20.49
N ILE A 710 -28.93 -4.81 -21.13
CA ILE A 710 -30.25 -5.03 -20.53
C ILE A 710 -30.27 -6.45 -19.97
N GLN A 711 -30.51 -6.57 -18.67
CA GLN A 711 -30.44 -7.86 -17.97
C GLN A 711 -31.85 -8.43 -17.78
N ASP A 712 -32.42 -8.96 -18.86
CA ASP A 712 -33.74 -9.62 -18.88
C ASP A 712 -33.65 -11.16 -18.99
N TYR A 713 -32.56 -11.73 -18.48
CA TYR A 713 -32.23 -13.15 -18.63
C TYR A 713 -33.25 -14.10 -17.98
N ASP A 714 -33.69 -15.09 -18.75
CA ASP A 714 -34.43 -16.24 -18.24
C ASP A 714 -33.44 -17.35 -17.82
N GLY A 715 -33.64 -17.90 -16.62
CA GLY A 715 -32.87 -19.03 -16.10
C GLY A 715 -33.34 -20.38 -16.64
N LYS A 716 -34.41 -20.43 -17.44
CA LYS A 716 -34.90 -21.67 -18.06
C LYS A 716 -33.96 -22.18 -19.16
N PRO A 717 -33.83 -23.50 -19.36
CA PRO A 717 -33.13 -24.04 -20.51
C PRO A 717 -33.92 -23.79 -21.80
N HIS A 718 -33.28 -23.15 -22.78
CA HIS A 718 -33.83 -22.95 -24.12
C HIS A 718 -33.16 -23.92 -25.10
N GLU A 719 -33.94 -24.85 -25.66
CA GLU A 719 -33.46 -25.77 -26.68
C GLU A 719 -33.64 -25.17 -28.08
N VAL A 720 -32.52 -25.06 -28.80
CA VAL A 720 -32.45 -24.45 -30.13
C VAL A 720 -32.18 -25.54 -31.15
N ASP A 721 -33.07 -25.71 -32.13
CA ASP A 721 -32.88 -26.63 -33.26
C ASP A 721 -31.83 -26.06 -34.23
N ILE A 722 -30.72 -26.78 -34.39
CA ILE A 722 -29.64 -26.43 -35.32
C ILE A 722 -29.77 -27.23 -36.63
N ALA A 723 -30.12 -28.51 -36.54
CA ALA A 723 -30.13 -29.42 -37.67
C ALA A 723 -31.25 -29.09 -38.68
N GLY A 724 -32.44 -28.77 -38.17
CA GLY A 724 -33.60 -28.45 -39.00
C GLY A 724 -33.38 -27.25 -39.91
N PRO A 725 -33.06 -26.05 -39.38
CA PRO A 725 -32.83 -24.86 -40.19
C PRO A 725 -31.69 -24.99 -41.20
N LEU A 726 -30.61 -25.71 -40.84
CA LEU A 726 -29.46 -25.93 -41.73
C LEU A 726 -29.69 -27.07 -42.74
N GLY A 727 -30.77 -27.84 -42.62
CA GLY A 727 -31.04 -28.98 -43.52
C GLY A 727 -30.02 -30.12 -43.41
N ILE A 728 -29.37 -30.26 -42.26
CA ILE A 728 -28.31 -31.26 -42.02
C ILE A 728 -28.79 -32.39 -41.10
N ARG A 729 -28.07 -33.52 -41.09
CA ARG A 729 -28.35 -34.61 -40.13
C ARG A 729 -27.97 -34.18 -38.70
N PRO A 730 -28.75 -34.54 -37.67
CA PRO A 730 -28.44 -34.25 -36.26
C PRO A 730 -26.99 -34.53 -35.83
N GLY A 731 -26.42 -35.66 -36.28
CA GLY A 731 -25.04 -36.03 -35.95
C GLY A 731 -23.96 -35.10 -36.50
N HIS A 732 -24.28 -34.26 -37.49
CA HIS A 732 -23.33 -33.40 -38.19
C HIS A 732 -23.31 -31.95 -37.69
N ILE A 733 -24.18 -31.57 -36.75
CA ILE A 733 -24.26 -30.17 -36.25
C ILE A 733 -22.91 -29.63 -35.75
N GLY A 734 -22.04 -30.50 -35.23
CA GLY A 734 -20.73 -30.13 -34.68
C GLY A 734 -19.80 -29.40 -35.65
N ALA A 735 -19.90 -29.68 -36.95
CA ALA A 735 -19.07 -29.02 -37.97
C ALA A 735 -19.53 -27.60 -38.32
N TYR A 736 -20.77 -27.25 -37.96
CA TYR A 736 -21.43 -25.99 -38.32
C TYR A 736 -21.56 -25.03 -37.14
N LEU A 737 -21.36 -25.52 -35.92
CA LEU A 737 -21.37 -24.71 -34.70
C LEU A 737 -20.20 -23.72 -34.68
N LYS A 738 -20.50 -22.47 -34.32
CA LYS A 738 -19.52 -21.40 -34.11
C LYS A 738 -19.08 -21.27 -32.65
N ARG A 739 -19.76 -21.98 -31.77
CA ARG A 739 -19.58 -21.99 -30.32
C ARG A 739 -19.64 -23.41 -29.80
N LYS A 740 -18.93 -23.67 -28.71
CA LYS A 740 -18.80 -24.98 -28.07
C LYS A 740 -19.62 -25.02 -26.79
N GLU A 741 -19.84 -26.22 -26.28
CA GLU A 741 -20.39 -26.41 -24.94
C GLU A 741 -19.50 -25.69 -23.92
N GLY A 742 -20.11 -24.94 -23.01
CA GLY A 742 -19.43 -24.04 -22.07
C GLY A 742 -19.26 -22.60 -22.56
N ASP A 743 -19.43 -22.30 -23.85
CA ASP A 743 -19.31 -20.93 -24.34
C ASP A 743 -20.52 -20.07 -23.90
N PHE A 744 -20.25 -18.83 -23.51
CA PHE A 744 -21.29 -17.80 -23.29
C PHE A 744 -21.74 -17.24 -24.63
N VAL A 745 -23.05 -17.13 -24.81
CA VAL A 745 -23.69 -16.58 -26.01
C VAL A 745 -24.69 -15.50 -25.65
N GLU A 746 -24.70 -14.42 -26.41
CA GLU A 746 -25.70 -13.35 -26.29
C GLU A 746 -26.95 -13.69 -27.13
N SER A 747 -28.10 -13.14 -26.75
CA SER A 747 -29.30 -13.20 -27.57
C SER A 747 -29.03 -12.65 -28.98
N ASP A 748 -29.61 -13.28 -30.00
CA ASP A 748 -29.39 -13.04 -31.43
C ASP A 748 -27.98 -13.37 -31.96
N GLN A 749 -27.06 -13.87 -31.12
CA GLN A 749 -25.74 -14.31 -31.58
C GLN A 749 -25.81 -15.61 -32.39
N VAL A 750 -25.02 -15.71 -33.46
CA VAL A 750 -24.99 -16.90 -34.34
C VAL A 750 -24.38 -18.10 -33.61
N LEU A 751 -25.19 -19.14 -33.42
CA LEU A 751 -24.77 -20.43 -32.85
C LEU A 751 -24.18 -21.35 -33.91
N ALA A 752 -24.78 -21.37 -35.10
CA ALA A 752 -24.35 -22.20 -36.22
C ALA A 752 -24.63 -21.51 -37.56
N SER A 753 -23.82 -21.81 -38.58
CA SER A 753 -24.05 -21.30 -39.93
C SER A 753 -23.58 -22.27 -41.00
N ASP A 754 -24.28 -22.31 -42.13
CA ASP A 754 -23.83 -22.95 -43.37
C ASP A 754 -23.83 -21.95 -44.53
N ILE A 755 -22.75 -21.95 -45.31
CA ILE A 755 -22.49 -21.04 -46.45
C ILE A 755 -22.26 -21.86 -47.74
N SER A 756 -22.23 -23.19 -47.66
CA SER A 756 -21.80 -24.08 -48.75
C SER A 756 -22.77 -24.15 -49.93
N ALA A 757 -24.06 -23.82 -49.74
CA ALA A 757 -25.10 -23.91 -50.76
C ALA A 757 -25.39 -22.58 -51.51
N GLY A 758 -24.50 -21.59 -51.42
CA GLY A 758 -24.69 -20.28 -52.07
C GLY A 758 -25.72 -19.34 -51.40
N ARG A 759 -26.39 -19.81 -50.33
CA ARG A 759 -27.23 -19.00 -49.43
C ARG A 759 -26.76 -19.23 -48.01
N ALA A 760 -26.39 -18.16 -47.30
CA ALA A 760 -25.99 -18.24 -45.90
C ALA A 760 -27.22 -18.50 -45.03
N VAL A 761 -27.28 -19.66 -44.38
CA VAL A 761 -28.28 -19.97 -43.36
C VAL A 761 -27.60 -19.87 -42.00
N MET A 762 -28.18 -19.07 -41.10
CA MET A 762 -27.65 -18.83 -39.76
C MET A 762 -28.72 -19.18 -38.73
N VAL A 763 -28.32 -19.90 -37.69
CA VAL A 763 -29.16 -20.17 -36.51
C VAL A 763 -28.65 -19.30 -35.37
N LYS A 764 -29.51 -18.44 -34.85
CA LYS A 764 -29.19 -17.48 -33.78
C LYS A 764 -29.71 -17.97 -32.42
N SER A 765 -29.08 -17.54 -31.35
CA SER A 765 -29.53 -17.83 -29.98
C SER A 765 -30.79 -17.03 -29.66
N PRO A 766 -31.86 -17.64 -29.11
CA PRO A 766 -33.08 -16.91 -28.71
C PRO A 766 -32.96 -16.23 -27.34
N THR A 767 -31.89 -16.53 -26.58
CA THR A 767 -31.65 -16.03 -25.22
C THR A 767 -30.16 -15.84 -24.98
N THR A 768 -29.80 -15.06 -23.97
CA THR A 768 -28.43 -14.93 -23.48
C THR A 768 -28.15 -15.99 -22.42
N GLY A 769 -27.01 -16.69 -22.50
CA GLY A 769 -26.65 -17.71 -21.52
C GLY A 769 -25.46 -18.57 -21.94
N LEU A 770 -25.18 -19.62 -21.16
CA LEU A 770 -24.14 -20.61 -21.50
C LEU A 770 -24.74 -21.72 -22.36
N ILE A 771 -23.97 -22.19 -23.34
CA ILE A 771 -24.29 -23.44 -24.03
C ILE A 771 -24.07 -24.59 -23.05
N ARG A 772 -25.17 -25.13 -22.48
CA ARG A 772 -25.14 -26.20 -21.48
C ARG A 772 -24.95 -27.58 -22.07
N LYS A 773 -25.46 -27.78 -23.29
CA LYS A 773 -25.49 -29.10 -23.91
C LYS A 773 -25.55 -28.97 -25.42
N VAL A 774 -24.73 -29.75 -26.11
CA VAL A 774 -24.84 -29.97 -27.56
C VAL A 774 -25.36 -31.39 -27.83
N ASP A 775 -26.65 -31.52 -28.18
CA ASP A 775 -27.29 -32.81 -28.44
C ASP A 775 -27.16 -33.23 -29.92
N ARG A 776 -26.14 -34.04 -30.22
CA ARG A 776 -25.91 -34.57 -31.58
C ARG A 776 -26.89 -35.66 -32.00
N ARG A 777 -27.74 -36.17 -31.10
CA ARG A 777 -28.78 -37.16 -31.47
C ARG A 777 -30.00 -36.46 -32.03
N ASN A 778 -30.42 -35.38 -31.37
CA ASN A 778 -31.59 -34.59 -31.76
C ASN A 778 -31.24 -33.40 -32.65
N GLY A 779 -29.97 -32.99 -32.72
CA GLY A 779 -29.53 -31.89 -33.57
C GLY A 779 -29.74 -30.52 -32.92
N THR A 780 -29.80 -30.47 -31.60
CA THR A 780 -30.19 -29.29 -30.81
C THR A 780 -29.07 -28.79 -29.91
N VAL A 781 -29.13 -27.52 -29.52
CA VAL A 781 -28.23 -26.87 -28.58
C VAL A 781 -29.06 -26.26 -27.46
N THR A 782 -28.71 -26.53 -26.20
CA THR A 782 -29.38 -25.93 -25.03
C THR A 782 -28.61 -24.72 -24.54
N VAL A 783 -29.26 -23.56 -24.51
CA VAL A 783 -28.71 -22.32 -23.93
C VAL A 783 -29.45 -22.01 -22.63
N GLN A 784 -28.70 -21.72 -21.56
CA GLN A 784 -29.28 -21.41 -20.24
C GLN A 784 -28.42 -20.41 -19.48
N TYR A 785 -29.02 -19.37 -18.91
CA TYR A 785 -28.34 -18.47 -17.99
C TYR A 785 -28.25 -19.07 -16.58
N GLU A 786 -27.08 -19.01 -15.95
CA GLU A 786 -26.91 -19.44 -14.56
C GLU A 786 -27.11 -18.25 -13.61
N LEU A 787 -28.28 -18.18 -12.97
CA LEU A 787 -28.53 -17.17 -11.94
C LEU A 787 -27.82 -17.59 -10.64
N LYS A 788 -26.75 -16.88 -10.29
CA LYS A 788 -26.12 -16.93 -8.97
C LYS A 788 -26.33 -15.58 -8.28
N PRO A 789 -27.48 -15.35 -7.63
CA PRO A 789 -27.75 -14.08 -6.98
C PRO A 789 -26.76 -13.86 -5.84
N VAL A 790 -26.22 -12.65 -5.76
CA VAL A 790 -25.41 -12.22 -4.61
C VAL A 790 -26.38 -11.72 -3.55
N ARG A 791 -26.38 -12.38 -2.39
CA ARG A 791 -27.31 -12.10 -1.30
C ARG A 791 -26.60 -11.36 -0.19
N MET A 792 -27.15 -10.21 0.19
CA MET A 792 -26.81 -9.52 1.43
C MET A 792 -27.59 -10.18 2.56
N VAL A 793 -26.88 -10.93 3.41
CA VAL A 793 -27.47 -11.65 4.53
C VAL A 793 -27.12 -11.00 5.86
N SER A 794 -28.05 -11.00 6.80
CA SER A 794 -27.72 -10.65 8.19
C SER A 794 -27.02 -11.83 8.85
N HIS A 795 -25.95 -11.58 9.60
CA HIS A 795 -25.40 -12.59 10.52
C HIS A 795 -25.73 -12.30 11.98
N VAL A 796 -26.50 -11.25 12.24
CA VAL A 796 -26.92 -10.81 13.57
C VAL A 796 -28.43 -10.85 13.70
N SER A 797 -28.90 -10.96 14.95
CA SER A 797 -30.29 -10.72 15.28
C SER A 797 -30.51 -9.23 15.57
N GLY A 798 -31.52 -8.62 14.97
CA GLY A 798 -31.79 -7.18 15.17
C GLY A 798 -33.09 -6.72 14.52
N GLU A 799 -33.32 -5.42 14.57
CA GLU A 799 -34.43 -4.74 13.92
C GLU A 799 -33.91 -3.85 12.80
N VAL A 800 -34.64 -3.77 11.69
CA VAL A 800 -34.34 -2.86 10.58
C VAL A 800 -34.65 -1.42 11.00
N ALA A 801 -33.61 -0.64 11.27
CA ALA A 801 -33.71 0.74 11.69
C ALA A 801 -33.94 1.70 10.51
N GLU A 802 -33.27 1.45 9.38
CA GLU A 802 -33.32 2.33 8.19
C GLU A 802 -33.07 1.52 6.91
N ILE A 803 -33.67 1.95 5.80
CA ILE A 803 -33.44 1.37 4.46
C ILE A 803 -32.83 2.45 3.56
N PHE A 804 -31.75 2.08 2.89
CA PHE A 804 -31.17 2.83 1.78
C PHE A 804 -31.70 2.21 0.48
N PRO A 805 -32.64 2.86 -0.23
CA PRO A 805 -33.29 2.28 -1.41
C PRO A 805 -32.28 1.74 -2.41
N GLU A 806 -32.50 0.49 -2.84
CA GLU A 806 -31.66 -0.27 -3.77
C GLU A 806 -30.20 -0.51 -3.32
N GLN A 807 -29.77 0.03 -2.18
CA GLN A 807 -28.37 0.06 -1.78
C GLN A 807 -28.06 -0.74 -0.51
N GLY A 808 -28.93 -0.71 0.49
CA GLY A 808 -28.58 -1.30 1.77
C GLY A 808 -29.60 -1.13 2.88
N VAL A 809 -29.25 -1.65 4.06
CA VAL A 809 -30.10 -1.67 5.25
C VAL A 809 -29.26 -1.37 6.48
N ARG A 810 -29.76 -0.53 7.39
CA ARG A 810 -29.18 -0.36 8.73
C ARG A 810 -29.97 -1.18 9.74
N LEU A 811 -29.28 -2.10 10.42
CA LEU A 811 -29.82 -2.87 11.53
C LEU A 811 -29.41 -2.23 12.86
N ARG A 812 -30.28 -2.35 13.87
CA ARG A 812 -29.98 -2.03 15.26
C ARG A 812 -30.26 -3.24 16.15
N GLY A 813 -29.45 -3.41 17.18
CA GLY A 813 -29.70 -4.41 18.21
C GLY A 813 -28.99 -4.07 19.51
N SER A 814 -29.04 -5.00 20.47
CA SER A 814 -28.39 -4.85 21.77
C SER A 814 -27.81 -6.19 22.22
N GLY A 815 -26.61 -6.18 22.78
CA GLY A 815 -26.02 -7.38 23.34
C GLY A 815 -24.57 -7.18 23.79
N PRO A 816 -23.97 -8.20 24.43
CA PRO A 816 -22.55 -8.20 24.72
C PRO A 816 -21.74 -8.29 23.42
N ARG A 817 -20.74 -7.42 23.30
CA ARG A 817 -19.76 -7.40 22.23
C ARG A 817 -18.38 -7.58 22.82
N LEU A 818 -17.69 -8.62 22.38
CA LEU A 818 -16.28 -8.82 22.64
C LEU A 818 -15.49 -8.37 21.41
N THR A 819 -14.58 -7.42 21.58
CA THR A 819 -13.65 -7.02 20.53
C THR A 819 -12.40 -7.91 20.62
N GLY A 820 -11.90 -8.42 19.50
CA GLY A 820 -10.62 -9.14 19.44
C GLY A 820 -9.46 -8.22 19.07
N ARG A 821 -8.23 -8.75 19.06
CA ARG A 821 -7.02 -8.00 18.68
C ARG A 821 -6.73 -8.13 17.20
N ILE A 822 -6.87 -9.33 16.66
CA ILE A 822 -6.73 -9.63 15.23
C ILE A 822 -7.60 -10.84 14.89
N GLY A 823 -8.11 -10.88 13.67
CA GLY A 823 -8.86 -12.00 13.15
C GLY A 823 -8.62 -12.15 11.66
N PHE A 824 -9.19 -13.22 11.10
CA PHE A 824 -9.04 -13.62 9.71
C PHE A 824 -10.35 -14.19 9.19
N GLY A 825 -10.62 -13.96 7.90
CA GLY A 825 -11.90 -14.31 7.30
C GLY A 825 -13.03 -13.32 7.58
N GLY A 826 -14.08 -13.45 6.79
CA GLY A 826 -15.26 -12.57 6.81
C GLY A 826 -16.17 -12.77 8.02
N GLU A 827 -17.37 -12.25 7.90
CA GLU A 827 -18.41 -12.40 8.92
C GLU A 827 -19.12 -13.74 8.82
N THR A 828 -19.41 -14.34 9.96
CA THR A 828 -20.13 -15.61 10.03
C THR A 828 -20.97 -15.70 11.31
N SER A 829 -21.86 -16.68 11.35
CA SER A 829 -22.73 -16.93 12.51
C SER A 829 -22.94 -18.42 12.71
N GLY A 830 -23.05 -18.85 13.95
CA GLY A 830 -23.27 -20.26 14.31
C GLY A 830 -23.63 -20.41 15.78
N THR A 831 -24.00 -21.64 16.17
CA THR A 831 -24.18 -21.96 17.59
C THR A 831 -22.81 -22.06 18.27
N LEU A 832 -22.63 -21.37 19.39
CA LEU A 832 -21.39 -21.39 20.16
C LEU A 832 -21.21 -22.71 20.92
N ALA A 833 -20.03 -23.31 20.83
CA ALA A 833 -19.62 -24.47 21.60
C ALA A 833 -18.19 -24.30 22.16
N GLU A 834 -17.92 -24.87 23.33
CA GLU A 834 -16.58 -24.92 23.92
C GLU A 834 -15.80 -26.12 23.37
N MET A 835 -14.56 -25.88 22.95
CA MET A 835 -13.63 -26.93 22.53
C MET A 835 -12.86 -27.44 23.76
N ILE A 836 -12.97 -28.74 24.07
CA ILE A 836 -12.44 -29.31 25.32
C ILE A 836 -11.09 -30.05 25.10
N GLU A 837 -10.76 -30.47 23.87
CA GLU A 837 -9.59 -31.34 23.59
C GLU A 837 -8.73 -30.91 22.37
N GLY A 838 -8.84 -29.67 21.88
CA GLY A 838 -8.03 -29.18 20.76
C GLY A 838 -8.34 -29.78 19.37
N ALA A 839 -9.07 -30.88 19.32
CA ALA A 839 -9.56 -31.48 18.07
C ALA A 839 -11.04 -31.13 17.84
N SER A 840 -11.35 -30.73 16.61
CA SER A 840 -12.72 -30.55 16.13
C SER A 840 -13.26 -31.86 15.55
N SER A 841 -14.57 -32.06 15.67
CA SER A 841 -15.26 -33.25 15.17
C SER A 841 -16.22 -32.91 14.04
N PRO A 842 -16.66 -33.88 13.22
CA PRO A 842 -17.73 -33.64 12.24
C PRO A 842 -19.04 -33.10 12.84
N SER A 843 -19.25 -33.24 14.16
CA SER A 843 -20.42 -32.70 14.86
C SER A 843 -20.38 -31.18 15.06
N ASP A 844 -19.22 -30.57 14.80
CA ASP A 844 -18.97 -29.13 14.93
C ASP A 844 -19.18 -28.36 13.62
N ARG A 845 -19.61 -29.06 12.56
CA ARG A 845 -19.91 -28.44 11.27
C ARG A 845 -20.90 -27.28 11.44
N GLY A 846 -20.52 -26.10 10.93
CA GLY A 846 -21.35 -24.89 10.98
C GLY A 846 -21.46 -24.23 12.36
N ARG A 847 -20.75 -24.74 13.38
CA ARG A 847 -20.70 -24.12 14.71
C ARG A 847 -19.59 -23.09 14.82
N ILE A 848 -19.69 -22.25 15.84
CA ILE A 848 -18.59 -21.39 16.26
C ILE A 848 -17.97 -22.02 17.52
N LEU A 849 -16.68 -22.31 17.46
CA LEU A 849 -15.95 -22.91 18.57
C LEU A 849 -15.21 -21.84 19.35
N PHE A 850 -15.14 -21.97 20.67
CA PHE A 850 -14.17 -21.20 21.45
C PHE A 850 -13.32 -22.09 22.34
N THR A 851 -12.10 -21.65 22.63
CA THR A 851 -11.18 -22.29 23.58
C THR A 851 -10.56 -21.23 24.48
N ALA A 852 -10.30 -21.59 25.75
CA ALA A 852 -9.56 -20.75 26.67
C ALA A 852 -8.04 -20.91 26.55
N LYS A 853 -7.57 -21.90 25.78
CA LYS A 853 -6.14 -22.22 25.58
C LYS A 853 -5.66 -21.73 24.21
N PRO A 854 -4.35 -21.46 24.05
CA PRO A 854 -3.76 -21.22 22.74
C PRO A 854 -4.10 -22.34 21.75
N VAL A 855 -4.20 -21.99 20.48
CA VAL A 855 -4.37 -22.95 19.38
C VAL A 855 -3.07 -23.08 18.60
N ASP A 856 -2.95 -24.15 17.82
CA ASP A 856 -1.81 -24.47 16.98
C ASP A 856 -2.25 -24.85 15.55
N LEU A 857 -1.28 -25.19 14.70
CA LEU A 857 -1.54 -25.58 13.31
C LEU A 857 -2.49 -26.77 13.19
N ASP A 858 -2.37 -27.77 14.06
CA ASP A 858 -3.18 -28.99 14.02
C ASP A 858 -4.63 -28.70 14.42
N THR A 859 -4.82 -27.81 15.40
CA THR A 859 -6.14 -27.31 15.79
C THR A 859 -6.85 -26.62 14.62
N LEU A 860 -6.16 -25.75 13.88
CA LEU A 860 -6.73 -25.07 12.72
C LEU A 860 -7.09 -26.04 11.58
N ARG A 861 -6.20 -27.01 11.29
CA ARG A 861 -6.47 -28.05 10.28
C ARG A 861 -7.68 -28.89 10.64
N SER A 862 -7.76 -29.33 11.89
CA SER A 862 -8.89 -30.11 12.39
C SER A 862 -10.22 -29.33 12.29
N ALA A 863 -10.22 -28.03 12.61
CA ALA A 863 -11.42 -27.19 12.47
C ALA A 863 -11.84 -27.00 11.01
N SER A 864 -10.87 -26.81 10.11
CA SER A 864 -11.10 -26.74 8.67
C SER A 864 -11.74 -28.03 8.14
N ASP A 865 -11.16 -29.19 8.46
CA ASP A 865 -11.63 -30.50 8.01
C ASP A 865 -13.03 -30.84 8.55
N ALA A 866 -13.34 -30.39 9.76
CA ALA A 866 -14.66 -30.53 10.38
C ALA A 866 -15.74 -29.62 9.74
N GLY A 867 -15.35 -28.58 9.00
CA GLY A 867 -16.25 -27.58 8.43
C GLY A 867 -16.87 -26.66 9.49
N VAL A 868 -16.08 -26.30 10.50
CA VAL A 868 -16.42 -25.30 11.53
C VAL A 868 -16.72 -23.96 10.85
N ALA A 869 -17.72 -23.20 11.31
CA ALA A 869 -18.02 -21.88 10.73
C ALA A 869 -17.02 -20.81 11.21
N GLY A 870 -16.59 -20.90 12.46
CA GLY A 870 -15.62 -19.97 13.02
C GLY A 870 -15.02 -20.40 14.36
N MET A 871 -13.94 -19.75 14.77
CA MET A 871 -13.20 -20.05 15.99
C MET A 871 -12.82 -18.78 16.75
N ILE A 872 -12.97 -18.81 18.08
CA ILE A 872 -12.54 -17.76 19.00
C ILE A 872 -11.45 -18.36 19.92
N ALA A 873 -10.24 -17.85 19.82
CA ALA A 873 -9.10 -18.33 20.59
C ALA A 873 -8.34 -17.14 21.23
N PRO A 874 -7.53 -17.36 22.27
CA PRO A 874 -6.73 -16.28 22.84
C PRO A 874 -5.56 -15.93 21.93
N THR A 875 -4.76 -16.93 21.57
CA THR A 875 -3.52 -16.76 20.82
C THR A 875 -3.23 -17.96 19.93
N ILE A 876 -2.35 -17.76 18.96
CA ILE A 876 -1.69 -18.79 18.14
C ILE A 876 -0.22 -18.38 17.96
N PRO A 877 0.74 -19.31 17.95
CA PRO A 877 2.09 -19.01 17.47
C PRO A 877 2.07 -18.45 16.05
N ALA A 878 2.76 -17.34 15.82
CA ALA A 878 2.79 -16.68 14.52
C ALA A 878 3.37 -17.57 13.42
N SER A 879 4.28 -18.48 13.75
CA SER A 879 4.82 -19.48 12.83
C SER A 879 3.80 -20.52 12.38
N ASP A 880 2.91 -20.95 13.27
CA ASP A 880 1.83 -21.87 12.93
C ASP A 880 0.77 -21.19 12.06
N TRP A 881 0.46 -19.92 12.36
CA TRP A 881 -0.38 -19.12 11.47
C TRP A 881 0.25 -18.97 10.08
N TYR A 882 1.54 -18.63 10.00
CA TYR A 882 2.28 -18.56 8.74
C TYR A 882 2.25 -19.88 7.95
N ARG A 883 2.44 -21.02 8.63
CA ARG A 883 2.35 -22.36 8.02
C ARG A 883 0.94 -22.71 7.54
N TYR A 884 -0.09 -22.25 8.24
CA TYR A 884 -1.48 -22.47 7.86
C TYR A 884 -1.87 -21.66 6.63
N LEU A 885 -1.53 -20.37 6.61
CA LEU A 885 -1.91 -19.44 5.55
C LEU A 885 -0.97 -19.51 4.32
N GLY A 886 0.30 -19.84 4.53
CA GLY A 886 1.33 -19.86 3.48
C GLY A 886 1.90 -18.47 3.14
N SER A 887 1.61 -17.43 3.94
CA SER A 887 2.15 -16.08 3.73
C SER A 887 2.29 -15.30 5.05
N GLU A 888 3.21 -14.33 5.08
CA GLU A 888 3.43 -13.45 6.23
C GLU A 888 2.32 -12.38 6.34
N LEU A 889 2.04 -11.88 7.56
CA LEU A 889 0.91 -10.99 7.88
C LEU A 889 0.84 -9.66 7.08
N GLY A 890 1.97 -9.18 6.55
CA GLY A 890 1.99 -7.97 5.72
C GLY A 890 1.66 -6.70 6.52
N VAL A 891 0.59 -6.00 6.18
CA VAL A 891 0.16 -4.74 6.85
C VAL A 891 -1.06 -4.91 7.76
N ALA A 892 -1.44 -6.16 8.06
CA ALA A 892 -2.60 -6.51 8.89
C ALA A 892 -3.92 -5.86 8.44
N VAL A 893 -4.17 -5.96 7.13
CA VAL A 893 -5.49 -5.79 6.50
C VAL A 893 -5.99 -7.19 6.18
N THR A 894 -6.93 -7.69 6.98
CA THR A 894 -7.40 -9.08 6.96
C THR A 894 -8.90 -9.18 6.68
N GLY A 895 -9.37 -10.38 6.34
CA GLY A 895 -10.79 -10.69 6.08
C GLY A 895 -11.03 -11.38 4.75
N ASP A 896 -10.09 -11.23 3.82
CA ASP A 896 -10.20 -11.66 2.41
C ASP A 896 -9.22 -12.80 2.06
N GLU A 897 -8.60 -13.44 3.04
CA GLU A 897 -7.58 -14.48 2.85
C GLU A 897 -8.12 -15.80 2.26
N GLY A 898 -9.43 -15.94 2.08
CA GLY A 898 -10.06 -17.18 1.62
C GLY A 898 -9.99 -18.32 2.65
N THR A 899 -9.93 -18.01 3.95
CA THR A 899 -9.88 -19.04 5.00
C THR A 899 -11.18 -19.85 5.05
N PRO A 900 -11.12 -21.18 5.29
CA PRO A 900 -12.30 -22.04 5.37
C PRO A 900 -13.29 -21.68 6.49
N PHE A 901 -12.82 -20.94 7.50
CA PHE A 901 -13.60 -20.47 8.64
C PHE A 901 -13.06 -19.12 9.12
N THR A 902 -13.88 -18.40 9.89
CA THR A 902 -13.48 -17.13 10.51
C THR A 902 -12.72 -17.37 11.81
N LEU A 903 -11.55 -16.78 11.98
CA LEU A 903 -10.76 -16.85 13.22
C LEU A 903 -10.75 -15.50 13.92
N VAL A 904 -11.00 -15.47 15.23
CA VAL A 904 -10.85 -14.29 16.08
C VAL A 904 -9.88 -14.60 17.22
N LEU A 905 -8.79 -13.84 17.28
CA LEU A 905 -7.79 -13.91 18.35
C LEU A 905 -8.00 -12.76 19.34
N THR A 906 -8.27 -13.10 20.61
CA THR A 906 -8.55 -12.09 21.63
C THR A 906 -7.30 -11.44 22.20
N ALA A 907 -6.13 -12.07 22.07
CA ALA A 907 -4.85 -11.63 22.67
C ALA A 907 -3.64 -11.71 21.71
N GLY A 908 -3.87 -11.76 20.39
CA GLY A 908 -2.82 -11.68 19.37
C GLY A 908 -2.08 -13.01 19.17
N PHE A 909 -0.75 -12.95 19.03
CA PHE A 909 0.09 -14.11 18.73
C PHE A 909 0.90 -14.55 19.96
N GLY A 910 1.23 -15.84 20.01
CA GLY A 910 2.00 -16.49 21.07
C GLY A 910 1.24 -17.62 21.78
N LEU A 911 1.55 -17.84 23.06
CA LEU A 911 1.07 -18.98 23.86
C LEU A 911 0.30 -18.57 25.13
N ARG A 912 -0.43 -17.45 25.08
CA ARG A 912 -1.21 -16.95 26.23
C ARG A 912 -2.61 -17.56 26.29
N GLU A 913 -3.04 -17.89 27.49
CA GLU A 913 -4.43 -18.28 27.78
C GLU A 913 -5.38 -17.08 27.69
N MET A 914 -6.67 -17.39 27.54
CA MET A 914 -7.73 -16.40 27.49
C MET A 914 -7.97 -15.78 28.86
N ASP A 915 -8.23 -14.48 28.87
CA ASP A 915 -8.64 -13.76 30.07
C ASP A 915 -9.89 -14.40 30.74
N GLY A 916 -9.95 -14.31 32.07
CA GLY A 916 -11.00 -14.93 32.88
C GLY A 916 -12.39 -14.34 32.61
N GLU A 917 -12.49 -13.03 32.39
CA GLU A 917 -13.75 -12.36 32.07
C GLU A 917 -14.24 -12.77 30.68
N CYS A 918 -13.34 -12.77 29.69
CA CYS A 918 -13.64 -13.20 28.32
C CYS A 918 -14.11 -14.66 28.27
N SER A 919 -13.36 -15.57 28.91
CA SER A 919 -13.71 -16.99 28.92
C SER A 919 -15.00 -17.28 29.71
N GLY A 920 -15.26 -16.53 30.80
CA GLY A 920 -16.51 -16.62 31.56
C GLY A 920 -17.73 -16.22 30.73
N LEU A 921 -17.64 -15.12 29.97
CA LEU A 921 -18.70 -14.66 29.08
C LEU A 921 -19.03 -15.67 27.97
N LEU A 922 -17.99 -16.21 27.32
CA LEU A 922 -18.16 -17.19 26.25
C LEU A 922 -18.76 -18.49 26.77
N ARG A 923 -18.28 -19.00 27.92
CA ARG A 923 -18.90 -20.17 28.60
C ARG A 923 -20.36 -19.93 28.93
N GLY A 924 -20.71 -18.75 29.44
CA GLY A 924 -22.10 -18.37 29.74
C GLY A 924 -23.00 -18.22 28.51
N SER A 925 -22.42 -18.25 27.31
CA SER A 925 -23.13 -18.10 26.04
C SER A 925 -23.12 -19.38 25.18
N VAL A 926 -22.57 -20.48 25.69
CA VAL A 926 -22.61 -21.80 25.02
C VAL A 926 -24.05 -22.19 24.72
N GLY A 927 -24.28 -22.68 23.50
CA GLY A 927 -25.62 -23.04 23.00
C GLY A 927 -26.42 -21.88 22.43
N LYS A 928 -25.99 -20.62 22.59
CA LYS A 928 -26.59 -19.47 21.91
C LYS A 928 -26.05 -19.34 20.49
N ARG A 929 -26.80 -18.65 19.63
CA ARG A 929 -26.29 -18.19 18.33
C ARG A 929 -25.40 -16.98 18.55
N VAL A 930 -24.22 -17.01 17.96
CA VAL A 930 -23.25 -15.92 18.04
C VAL A 930 -22.83 -15.53 16.63
N CYS A 931 -22.43 -14.28 16.47
CA CYS A 931 -21.89 -13.75 15.24
C CYS A 931 -20.44 -13.32 15.47
N ILE A 932 -19.55 -13.63 14.55
CA ILE A 932 -18.16 -13.20 14.60
C ILE A 932 -17.73 -12.60 13.26
N SER A 933 -16.79 -11.66 13.32
CA SER A 933 -16.09 -11.12 12.16
C SER A 933 -14.60 -11.12 12.42
N GLY A 934 -13.84 -11.73 11.52
CA GLY A 934 -12.38 -11.76 11.57
C GLY A 934 -11.73 -10.50 11.01
N ARG A 935 -12.47 -9.71 10.22
CA ARG A 935 -11.91 -8.53 9.53
C ARG A 935 -11.15 -7.60 10.48
N THR A 936 -9.88 -7.35 10.16
CA THR A 936 -8.98 -6.49 10.93
C THR A 936 -8.32 -5.49 10.01
N GLN A 937 -8.30 -4.22 10.44
CA GLN A 937 -7.57 -3.14 9.81
C GLN A 937 -6.99 -2.27 10.92
N ILE A 938 -5.67 -2.27 11.07
CA ILE A 938 -4.98 -1.62 12.20
C ILE A 938 -4.63 -0.16 11.95
N ARG A 939 -4.83 0.32 10.72
CA ARG A 939 -4.47 1.66 10.28
C ARG A 939 -5.65 2.25 9.53
N ALA A 940 -6.07 3.47 9.92
CA ALA A 940 -7.00 4.34 9.22
C ALA A 940 -8.32 3.68 8.77
N GLY A 941 -9.45 4.06 9.39
CA GLY A 941 -10.65 3.23 9.34
C GLY A 941 -10.48 1.98 10.22
N VAL A 942 -9.84 2.16 11.39
CA VAL A 942 -9.44 1.07 12.29
C VAL A 942 -10.63 0.17 12.58
N THR A 943 -10.53 -1.06 12.12
CA THR A 943 -11.54 -2.10 12.32
C THR A 943 -10.87 -3.22 13.11
N ARG A 944 -11.45 -3.55 14.26
CA ARG A 944 -11.03 -4.71 15.05
C ARG A 944 -12.02 -5.84 14.84
N PRO A 945 -11.57 -7.09 14.88
CA PRO A 945 -12.47 -8.23 14.84
C PRO A 945 -13.37 -8.19 16.06
N TRP A 946 -14.52 -8.84 15.98
CA TRP A 946 -15.49 -8.81 17.08
C TRP A 946 -16.33 -10.08 17.12
N VAL A 947 -16.93 -10.29 18.28
CA VAL A 947 -17.88 -11.35 18.60
C VAL A 947 -19.10 -10.68 19.21
N MET A 948 -20.28 -10.94 18.65
CA MET A 948 -21.57 -10.51 19.18
C MET A 948 -22.35 -11.73 19.68
N LEU A 949 -22.81 -11.65 20.93
CA LEU A 949 -23.41 -12.75 21.70
C LEU A 949 -24.92 -12.62 21.92
#